data_AF-A0A8J3HNV6-F1
#
_entry.id   AF-A0A8J3HNV6-F1
#
_cell.length_a   1.000
_cell.length_b   1.000
_cell.length_c   1.000
_cell.angle_alpha   90.00
_cell.angle_beta   90.00
_cell.angle_gamma   90.00
#
_symmetry.space_group_name_H-M   'P 1'
#
loop_
_entity.id
_entity.type
_entity.pdbx_description
1 polymer ?
#
loop_
_entity_poly.entity_id
_entity_poly.type
_entity_poly.pdbx_seq_one_letter_code
_entity_poly.pdbx_strand_id
1 'polypeptide(L)'
;MTPLPFRRARAASLLGAALAGALLLSAAPAVAKPAPATGLGAVFTAAATSYGVPRDVLVAVGYGETRLIDHDGLPSQDNGFGIMHLATNPYNHSLELASQLTGLDQAVLKSDARANVKGAAAVLRSYADRAGLTAADRARTGAWFPAVAAYAGATNDATAKLYADYVYQLVQKGMSAQTVGGTVTTAPNKVRPEQGRYAAIAMAGEQSTARPQSAARSAPQGAAALAAAVPQYPAAHWIAANGNNYAAGRSAAITTVVIHVMQGSYSSSINWFQNPSAQVSAHYLVRSSDGDITQMVREEDTAYHVRSANSYAVGIEHEGFIDNPSWFTDAMYRSSANLTRYLCEKWGLPKSRTNIKGHNEMPGNDHTDPGPNWNWNYYMSLVTAGGSGVTPGGSPTDFNGDGKDDIVTFNLGNLNDVYVATSTGAAFAGTSVKWNDFFGLNGEKLLTGDFNGDGKDDVVTFTGGTLGDVYVGLSTGTGFLGGAKWHDWFSPGAEIPAVGDVNGDGKDDIITFTHDAQGDVFVALSNGSSFGAGVKWHEFFAPAGEFPAVADANGDGKADIITFTQGPATAADVYVALSTGSSFGAGVKWHDLFAVGAEKPRVGDFNGDGKADIATFTCNADADVYVALSNGSSFVGTTVKWNDFFCIAGEFPYVGDYNGDGKDDIVVFTKGSTNDVFVGLSTGTGFLGGAKWHDFFGLNGETTL
;
A
#
# COMPACT_ATOMS: atom_id res chain seq x y z
N MET A 1 47.06 -41.91 -69.27
CA MET A 1 46.61 -41.53 -70.63
C MET A 1 45.72 -40.30 -70.50
N THR A 2 45.76 -39.40 -71.48
CA THR A 2 44.83 -38.26 -71.69
C THR A 2 43.46 -38.76 -72.22
N PRO A 3 42.37 -37.94 -72.32
CA PRO A 3 42.34 -36.46 -72.34
C PRO A 3 41.24 -35.72 -71.51
N LEU A 4 41.37 -34.38 -71.58
CA LEU A 4 40.46 -33.27 -71.20
C LEU A 4 39.16 -33.23 -72.05
N PRO A 5 38.05 -32.51 -71.66
CA PRO A 5 37.98 -31.04 -71.84
C PRO A 5 37.09 -30.16 -70.90
N PHE A 6 37.55 -28.90 -70.66
CA PHE A 6 36.85 -27.58 -70.73
C PHE A 6 35.42 -27.45 -70.11
N ARG A 7 34.95 -26.41 -69.39
CA ARG A 7 35.33 -25.00 -69.05
C ARG A 7 34.24 -24.47 -68.04
N ARG A 8 34.18 -23.28 -67.38
CA ARG A 8 34.95 -22.02 -67.20
C ARG A 8 34.39 -21.28 -65.94
N ALA A 9 35.21 -20.63 -65.10
CA ALA A 9 35.02 -19.43 -64.20
C ALA A 9 33.63 -19.10 -63.54
N ARG A 10 33.48 -18.42 -62.37
CA ARG A 10 34.29 -17.57 -61.46
C ARG A 10 33.79 -17.85 -60.01
N ALA A 11 34.38 -17.51 -58.86
CA ALA A 11 35.70 -17.08 -58.35
C ALA A 11 35.43 -16.32 -57.03
N ALA A 12 35.94 -16.82 -55.89
CA ALA A 12 36.10 -16.10 -54.62
C ALA A 12 37.18 -16.85 -53.82
N SER A 13 38.07 -16.16 -53.10
CA SER A 13 39.30 -16.77 -52.56
C SER A 13 39.60 -16.36 -51.13
N LEU A 14 39.90 -17.35 -50.29
CA LEU A 14 40.38 -17.20 -48.92
C LEU A 14 41.84 -16.72 -48.87
N LEU A 15 42.24 -16.12 -47.75
CA LEU A 15 43.64 -15.95 -47.36
C LEU A 15 43.77 -15.92 -45.83
N GLY A 16 44.92 -16.39 -45.34
CA GLY A 16 45.35 -16.31 -43.95
C GLY A 16 46.87 -16.46 -43.85
N ALA A 17 47.48 -15.91 -42.80
CA ALA A 17 48.90 -16.03 -42.46
C ALA A 17 49.11 -15.71 -40.96
N ALA A 18 50.30 -15.97 -40.42
CA ALA A 18 50.58 -15.96 -38.98
C ALA A 18 51.73 -14.99 -38.57
N LEU A 19 52.08 -15.05 -37.29
CA LEU A 19 53.15 -14.38 -36.51
C LEU A 19 54.42 -13.97 -37.32
N ALA A 20 55.19 -12.93 -36.96
CA ALA A 20 55.53 -12.44 -35.62
C ALA A 20 55.83 -10.91 -35.59
N GLY A 21 55.92 -10.31 -34.40
CA GLY A 21 55.94 -8.83 -34.23
C GLY A 21 57.26 -8.20 -33.80
N ALA A 22 57.26 -6.86 -33.70
CA ALA A 22 58.14 -6.04 -32.86
C ALA A 22 57.62 -4.58 -32.71
N LEU A 23 57.86 -3.98 -31.54
CA LEU A 23 58.00 -2.53 -31.26
C LEU A 23 57.01 -1.52 -31.90
N LEU A 24 56.05 -1.03 -31.11
CA LEU A 24 55.49 0.33 -31.23
C LEU A 24 55.33 0.98 -29.84
N LEU A 25 55.28 2.31 -29.80
CA LEU A 25 55.40 3.12 -28.58
C LEU A 25 54.13 3.09 -27.71
N SER A 26 54.32 3.20 -26.39
CA SER A 26 53.26 3.40 -25.41
C SER A 26 52.68 4.82 -25.47
N ALA A 27 51.55 4.98 -26.17
CA ALA A 27 50.66 6.11 -25.93
C ALA A 27 49.92 5.86 -24.60
N ALA A 28 50.18 6.68 -23.59
CA ALA A 28 49.40 6.64 -22.36
C ALA A 28 47.94 7.06 -22.66
N PRO A 29 46.92 6.42 -22.04
CA PRO A 29 45.55 6.87 -22.21
C PRO A 29 45.44 8.32 -21.70
N ALA A 30 44.89 9.20 -22.53
CA ALA A 30 44.63 10.57 -22.12
C ALA A 30 43.65 10.55 -20.94
N VAL A 31 44.09 11.02 -19.77
CA VAL A 31 43.24 11.11 -18.57
C VAL A 31 42.08 12.03 -18.93
N ALA A 32 40.89 11.44 -19.06
CA ALA A 32 39.66 12.19 -19.32
C ALA A 32 39.48 13.20 -18.18
N LYS A 33 39.50 14.49 -18.55
CA LYS A 33 39.19 15.58 -17.61
C LYS A 33 37.80 15.29 -17.01
N PRO A 34 37.61 15.32 -15.68
CA PRO A 34 36.33 14.97 -15.07
C PRO A 34 35.20 15.78 -15.70
N ALA A 35 34.14 15.07 -16.12
CA ALA A 35 32.93 15.72 -16.61
C ALA A 35 32.33 16.59 -15.49
N PRO A 36 31.82 17.80 -15.78
CA PRO A 36 31.08 18.58 -14.80
C PRO A 36 29.88 17.76 -14.28
N ALA A 37 29.61 17.85 -12.97
CA ALA A 37 28.48 17.13 -12.38
C ALA A 37 27.14 17.76 -12.85
N THR A 38 26.40 17.03 -13.68
CA THR A 38 25.19 17.51 -14.37
C THR A 38 23.87 16.95 -13.81
N GLY A 39 23.89 15.94 -12.94
CA GLY A 39 22.69 15.35 -12.33
C GLY A 39 22.21 16.10 -11.08
N LEU A 40 20.90 16.16 -10.88
CA LEU A 40 20.27 16.91 -9.78
C LEU A 40 20.73 16.47 -8.38
N GLY A 41 21.06 15.18 -8.20
CA GLY A 41 21.63 14.67 -6.93
C GLY A 41 22.96 15.34 -6.52
N ALA A 42 23.75 15.84 -7.48
CA ALA A 42 24.96 16.61 -7.22
C ALA A 42 24.67 18.09 -6.88
N VAL A 43 23.60 18.66 -7.46
CA VAL A 43 23.08 19.99 -7.10
C VAL A 43 22.67 20.03 -5.63
N PHE A 44 21.88 19.04 -5.18
CA PHE A 44 21.52 18.87 -3.77
C PHE A 44 22.75 18.76 -2.86
N THR A 45 23.71 17.92 -3.21
CA THR A 45 24.95 17.74 -2.45
C THR A 45 25.76 19.04 -2.32
N ALA A 46 25.87 19.81 -3.41
CA ALA A 46 26.58 21.09 -3.42
C ALA A 46 25.88 22.18 -2.58
N ALA A 47 24.56 22.28 -2.66
CA ALA A 47 23.78 23.23 -1.86
C ALA A 47 23.79 22.87 -0.37
N ALA A 48 23.57 21.60 -0.04
CA ALA A 48 23.68 21.04 1.31
C ALA A 48 25.03 21.38 1.95
N THR A 49 26.14 21.10 1.25
CA THR A 49 27.49 21.43 1.71
C THR A 49 27.71 22.94 1.88
N SER A 50 27.19 23.76 0.96
CA SER A 50 27.39 25.22 0.97
C SER A 50 26.74 25.92 2.17
N TYR A 51 25.59 25.43 2.61
CA TYR A 51 24.82 26.03 3.72
C TYR A 51 24.88 25.23 5.02
N GLY A 52 25.43 24.01 4.99
CA GLY A 52 25.52 23.12 6.14
C GLY A 52 24.20 22.44 6.49
N VAL A 53 23.31 22.25 5.51
CA VAL A 53 22.06 21.50 5.64
C VAL A 53 22.35 20.02 5.39
N PRO A 54 21.81 19.05 6.17
CA PRO A 54 21.88 17.64 5.82
C PRO A 54 21.27 17.39 4.44
N ARG A 55 22.04 16.76 3.54
CA ARG A 55 21.64 16.54 2.13
C ARG A 55 20.25 15.93 2.04
N ASP A 56 19.99 14.89 2.82
CA ASP A 56 18.79 14.08 2.67
C ASP A 56 17.55 14.79 3.23
N VAL A 57 17.71 15.71 4.18
CA VAL A 57 16.65 16.66 4.60
C VAL A 57 16.35 17.65 3.47
N LEU A 58 17.38 18.18 2.80
CA LEU A 58 17.19 19.10 1.66
C LEU A 58 16.50 18.39 0.48
N VAL A 59 16.84 17.13 0.20
CA VAL A 59 16.16 16.31 -0.82
C VAL A 59 14.72 15.99 -0.41
N ALA A 60 14.49 15.60 0.85
CA ALA A 60 13.15 15.31 1.37
C ALA A 60 12.23 16.54 1.39
N VAL A 61 12.76 17.74 1.63
CA VAL A 61 12.01 19.00 1.47
C VAL A 61 11.59 19.18 0.00
N GLY A 62 12.51 19.06 -0.97
CA GLY A 62 12.16 19.20 -2.38
C GLY A 62 11.17 18.13 -2.88
N TYR A 63 11.27 16.90 -2.38
CA TYR A 63 10.28 15.86 -2.67
C TYR A 63 8.94 16.11 -1.98
N GLY A 64 8.96 16.62 -0.74
CA GLY A 64 7.76 16.99 0.00
C GLY A 64 7.01 18.18 -0.57
N GLU A 65 7.70 19.10 -1.25
CA GLU A 65 7.09 20.24 -1.94
C GLU A 65 6.66 19.95 -3.37
N THR A 66 7.47 19.27 -4.19
CA THR A 66 7.17 19.10 -5.62
C THR A 66 7.44 17.70 -6.19
N ARG A 67 7.71 16.70 -5.34
CA ARG A 67 8.22 15.38 -5.75
C ARG A 67 9.52 15.46 -6.58
N LEU A 68 10.29 16.56 -6.44
CA LEU A 68 11.45 16.94 -7.26
C LEU A 68 11.15 17.22 -8.75
N ILE A 69 9.89 17.48 -9.07
CA ILE A 69 9.41 17.84 -10.41
C ILE A 69 9.35 19.37 -10.50
N ASP A 70 9.83 19.94 -11.62
CA ASP A 70 9.70 21.37 -11.92
C ASP A 70 8.47 21.62 -12.82
N HIS A 71 7.99 22.85 -12.84
CA HIS A 71 6.83 23.30 -13.62
C HIS A 71 7.25 24.43 -14.57
N ASP A 72 8.44 24.29 -15.17
CA ASP A 72 9.08 25.24 -16.10
C ASP A 72 9.09 26.71 -15.62
N GLY A 73 9.19 26.91 -14.30
CA GLY A 73 9.17 28.24 -13.67
C GLY A 73 7.80 28.94 -13.64
N LEU A 74 6.71 28.24 -13.95
CA LEU A 74 5.33 28.69 -13.72
C LEU A 74 4.95 28.56 -12.23
N PRO A 75 4.08 29.45 -11.70
CA PRO A 75 3.66 29.42 -10.30
C PRO A 75 2.69 28.26 -9.99
N SER A 76 2.69 27.81 -8.73
CA SER A 76 1.53 27.15 -8.12
C SER A 76 0.42 28.15 -7.76
N GLN A 77 -0.76 27.69 -7.32
CA GLN A 77 -1.81 28.59 -6.80
C GLN A 77 -1.33 29.51 -5.66
N ASP A 78 -0.48 29.03 -4.75
CA ASP A 78 0.10 29.82 -3.65
C ASP A 78 1.29 30.71 -4.10
N ASN A 79 1.52 30.83 -5.41
CA ASN A 79 2.60 31.59 -6.03
C ASN A 79 4.02 31.11 -5.60
N GLY A 80 4.17 29.79 -5.51
CA GLY A 80 5.43 29.06 -5.31
C GLY A 80 6.07 28.61 -6.62
N PHE A 81 7.41 28.54 -6.66
CA PHE A 81 8.18 28.29 -7.88
C PHE A 81 9.32 27.27 -7.71
N GLY A 82 9.53 26.46 -8.75
CA GLY A 82 10.63 25.49 -8.88
C GLY A 82 10.55 24.32 -7.89
N ILE A 83 11.50 23.38 -8.02
CA ILE A 83 11.53 22.09 -7.30
C ILE A 83 11.62 22.13 -5.76
N MET A 84 11.65 23.31 -5.16
CA MET A 84 11.67 23.55 -3.72
C MET A 84 10.56 24.50 -3.26
N HIS A 85 9.62 24.88 -4.14
CA HIS A 85 8.51 25.79 -3.89
C HIS A 85 8.94 27.08 -3.16
N LEU A 86 9.85 27.83 -3.78
CA LEU A 86 10.21 29.17 -3.29
C LEU A 86 9.07 30.14 -3.64
N ALA A 87 8.35 30.61 -2.62
CA ALA A 87 7.10 31.34 -2.78
C ALA A 87 7.19 32.82 -2.40
N THR A 88 6.27 33.60 -2.98
CA THR A 88 6.06 35.04 -2.71
C THR A 88 4.55 35.32 -2.64
N ASN A 89 4.01 35.27 -1.43
CA ASN A 89 2.60 35.55 -1.14
C ASN A 89 2.49 36.31 0.22
N PRO A 90 1.30 36.65 0.75
CA PRO A 90 1.17 37.49 1.95
C PRO A 90 1.70 36.92 3.27
N TYR A 91 2.13 35.65 3.32
CA TYR A 91 2.65 34.97 4.52
C TYR A 91 3.98 34.25 4.27
N ASN A 92 4.21 33.74 3.06
CA ASN A 92 5.46 33.11 2.64
C ASN A 92 6.27 34.04 1.72
N HIS A 93 7.44 34.46 2.19
CA HIS A 93 8.43 35.28 1.48
C HIS A 93 9.77 34.53 1.31
N SER A 94 9.69 33.21 1.11
CA SER A 94 10.87 32.35 0.93
C SER A 94 11.64 32.69 -0.36
N LEU A 95 10.98 33.19 -1.41
CA LEU A 95 11.65 33.64 -2.63
C LEU A 95 12.47 34.93 -2.41
N GLU A 96 11.90 35.93 -1.72
CA GLU A 96 12.61 37.16 -1.34
C GLU A 96 13.83 36.82 -0.49
N LEU A 97 13.63 35.96 0.51
CA LEU A 97 14.66 35.53 1.44
C LEU A 97 15.76 34.71 0.74
N ALA A 98 15.39 33.82 -0.19
CA ALA A 98 16.35 33.10 -1.04
C ALA A 98 17.18 34.05 -1.91
N SER A 99 16.56 35.06 -2.53
CA SER A 99 17.27 36.09 -3.31
C SER A 99 18.26 36.85 -2.44
N GLN A 100 17.80 37.34 -1.29
CA GLN A 100 18.62 38.08 -0.33
C GLN A 100 19.83 37.26 0.18
N LEU A 101 19.62 35.98 0.50
CA LEU A 101 20.65 35.12 1.10
C LEU A 101 21.61 34.49 0.07
N THR A 102 21.21 34.38 -1.20
CA THR A 102 22.05 33.78 -2.25
C THR A 102 22.72 34.78 -3.18
N GLY A 103 22.22 36.02 -3.23
CA GLY A 103 22.59 37.04 -4.21
C GLY A 103 22.10 36.76 -5.63
N LEU A 104 21.14 35.85 -5.80
CA LEU A 104 20.55 35.48 -7.09
C LEU A 104 19.27 36.26 -7.37
N ASP A 105 19.06 36.60 -8.64
CA ASP A 105 17.83 37.24 -9.09
C ASP A 105 16.61 36.31 -8.92
N GLN A 106 15.45 36.87 -8.59
CA GLN A 106 14.22 36.09 -8.41
C GLN A 106 13.83 35.30 -9.67
N ALA A 107 13.95 35.87 -10.88
CA ALA A 107 13.59 35.16 -12.11
C ALA A 107 14.44 33.90 -12.32
N VAL A 108 15.71 33.94 -11.91
CA VAL A 108 16.62 32.77 -11.94
C VAL A 108 16.22 31.77 -10.86
N LEU A 109 15.91 32.22 -9.64
CA LEU A 109 15.42 31.35 -8.57
C LEU A 109 14.09 30.65 -8.89
N LYS A 110 13.26 31.25 -9.75
CA LYS A 110 12.00 30.65 -10.24
C LYS A 110 12.19 29.57 -11.29
N SER A 111 13.20 29.68 -12.15
CA SER A 111 13.30 28.93 -13.42
C SER A 111 14.56 28.07 -13.60
N ASP A 112 15.58 28.21 -12.76
CA ASP A 112 16.74 27.31 -12.73
C ASP A 112 16.70 26.45 -11.46
N ALA A 113 16.46 25.14 -11.62
CA ALA A 113 16.38 24.19 -10.51
C ALA A 113 17.62 24.21 -9.59
N ARG A 114 18.81 24.54 -10.13
CA ARG A 114 20.05 24.66 -9.34
C ARG A 114 20.08 25.91 -8.47
N ALA A 115 19.63 27.05 -8.99
CA ALA A 115 19.39 28.26 -8.22
C ALA A 115 18.33 28.03 -7.16
N ASN A 116 17.21 27.40 -7.52
CA ASN A 116 16.09 27.09 -6.64
C ASN A 116 16.53 26.25 -5.42
N VAL A 117 17.25 25.13 -5.63
CA VAL A 117 17.84 24.31 -4.56
C VAL A 117 18.87 25.07 -3.71
N LYS A 118 19.69 25.94 -4.33
CA LYS A 118 20.61 26.82 -3.58
C LYS A 118 19.86 27.81 -2.70
N GLY A 119 18.75 28.37 -3.20
CA GLY A 119 17.86 29.28 -2.49
C GLY A 119 17.22 28.62 -1.28
N ALA A 120 16.59 27.46 -1.48
CA ALA A 120 15.97 26.69 -0.41
C ALA A 120 16.96 26.28 0.70
N ALA A 121 18.16 25.83 0.33
CA ALA A 121 19.22 25.52 1.30
C ALA A 121 19.64 26.74 2.13
N ALA A 122 19.68 27.93 1.53
CA ALA A 122 19.96 29.18 2.24
C ALA A 122 18.81 29.58 3.19
N VAL A 123 17.56 29.43 2.74
CA VAL A 123 16.34 29.71 3.51
C VAL A 123 16.22 28.78 4.72
N LEU A 124 16.32 27.46 4.53
CA LEU A 124 16.37 26.46 5.60
C LEU A 124 17.47 26.79 6.62
N ARG A 125 18.66 27.15 6.15
CA ARG A 125 19.77 27.52 7.03
C ARG A 125 19.50 28.80 7.82
N SER A 126 18.84 29.79 7.22
CA SER A 126 18.36 30.98 7.94
C SER A 126 17.33 30.61 9.02
N TYR A 127 16.43 29.66 8.77
CA TYR A 127 15.48 29.20 9.80
C TYR A 127 16.16 28.40 10.92
N ALA A 128 17.14 27.54 10.60
CA ALA A 128 17.95 26.86 11.61
C ALA A 128 18.72 27.85 12.52
N ASP A 129 19.28 28.91 11.94
CA ASP A 129 20.02 29.92 12.71
C ASP A 129 19.07 30.79 13.55
N ARG A 130 17.84 31.08 13.08
CA ARG A 130 16.78 31.73 13.87
C ARG A 130 16.24 30.84 15.00
N ALA A 131 16.20 29.52 14.79
CA ALA A 131 15.84 28.53 15.80
C ALA A 131 16.99 28.25 16.81
N GLY A 132 18.15 28.91 16.65
CA GLY A 132 19.26 28.86 17.60
C GLY A 132 20.18 27.64 17.46
N LEU A 133 20.07 26.85 16.39
CA LEU A 133 20.92 25.66 16.19
C LEU A 133 22.40 26.05 16.12
N THR A 134 23.24 25.39 16.92
CA THR A 134 24.70 25.55 16.82
C THR A 134 25.26 24.82 15.60
N ALA A 135 26.58 24.95 15.37
CA ALA A 135 27.25 24.14 14.35
C ALA A 135 27.22 22.63 14.66
N ALA A 136 27.17 22.26 15.94
CA ALA A 136 27.03 20.87 16.35
C ALA A 136 25.59 20.36 16.13
N ASP A 137 24.58 21.18 16.40
CA ASP A 137 23.17 20.81 16.15
C ASP A 137 22.87 20.66 14.67
N ARG A 138 23.38 21.56 13.82
CA ARG A 138 23.19 21.47 12.36
C ARG A 138 23.80 20.19 11.75
N ALA A 139 24.76 19.55 12.41
CA ALA A 139 25.31 18.25 11.99
C ALA A 139 24.40 17.05 12.37
N ARG A 140 23.42 17.24 13.25
CA ARG A 140 22.48 16.21 13.71
C ARG A 140 21.19 16.33 12.88
N THR A 141 20.89 15.32 12.07
CA THR A 141 19.70 15.34 11.18
C THR A 141 18.43 15.71 11.92
N GLY A 142 18.18 15.12 13.09
CA GLY A 142 16.97 15.34 13.91
C GLY A 142 16.71 16.78 14.33
N ALA A 143 17.77 17.58 14.51
CA ALA A 143 17.68 18.96 15.01
C ALA A 143 16.98 19.91 14.04
N TRP A 144 16.91 19.57 12.75
CA TRP A 144 16.39 20.46 11.72
C TRP A 144 14.86 20.58 11.70
N PHE A 145 14.12 19.79 12.49
CA PHE A 145 12.65 19.79 12.48
C PHE A 145 12.03 21.20 12.61
N PRO A 146 12.46 22.09 13.54
CA PRO A 146 11.88 23.43 13.63
C PRO A 146 12.20 24.33 12.43
N ALA A 147 13.30 24.07 11.70
CA ALA A 147 13.66 24.80 10.49
C ALA A 147 12.86 24.30 9.26
N VAL A 148 12.57 23.00 9.20
CA VAL A 148 11.67 22.39 8.19
C VAL A 148 10.23 22.84 8.43
N ALA A 149 9.74 22.82 9.67
CA ALA A 149 8.41 23.31 10.02
C ALA A 149 8.24 24.82 9.71
N ALA A 150 9.30 25.61 9.83
CA ALA A 150 9.31 27.01 9.38
C ALA A 150 9.38 27.19 7.86
N TYR A 151 9.90 26.19 7.12
CA TYR A 151 9.98 26.22 5.66
C TYR A 151 8.60 26.11 4.99
N ALA A 152 7.67 25.38 5.61
CA ALA A 152 6.29 25.20 5.16
C ALA A 152 5.50 26.49 4.88
N GLY A 153 5.99 27.66 5.31
CA GLY A 153 5.33 28.97 5.12
C GLY A 153 3.99 29.12 5.85
N ALA A 154 3.64 28.15 6.70
CA ALA A 154 2.30 28.00 7.24
C ALA A 154 1.95 29.05 8.30
N THR A 155 0.67 29.45 8.30
CA THR A 155 0.12 30.48 9.21
C THR A 155 -0.14 29.97 10.63
N ASN A 156 -0.05 28.66 10.87
CA ASN A 156 -0.25 28.03 12.17
C ASN A 156 0.69 26.83 12.37
N ASP A 157 0.91 26.46 13.63
CA ASP A 157 1.90 25.46 13.99
C ASP A 157 1.48 24.00 13.70
N ALA A 158 0.19 23.69 13.52
CA ALA A 158 -0.27 22.35 13.22
C ALA A 158 -0.03 21.97 11.74
N THR A 159 -0.33 22.88 10.81
CA THR A 159 0.07 22.73 9.39
C THR A 159 1.60 22.61 9.27
N ALA A 160 2.34 23.44 10.01
CA ALA A 160 3.80 23.37 10.05
C ALA A 160 4.34 22.04 10.63
N LYS A 161 3.66 21.47 11.63
CA LYS A 161 3.98 20.13 12.17
C LYS A 161 3.71 19.03 11.15
N LEU A 162 2.53 19.01 10.52
CA LEU A 162 2.16 17.98 9.53
C LEU A 162 3.16 17.92 8.37
N TYR A 163 3.53 19.08 7.82
CA TYR A 163 4.56 19.19 6.79
C TYR A 163 5.90 18.62 7.25
N ALA A 164 6.37 19.01 8.44
CA ALA A 164 7.66 18.58 8.95
C ALA A 164 7.68 17.09 9.33
N ASP A 165 6.60 16.54 9.87
CA ASP A 165 6.48 15.10 10.13
C ASP A 165 6.55 14.31 8.81
N TYR A 166 5.85 14.74 7.75
CA TYR A 166 5.94 14.12 6.41
C TYR A 166 7.37 14.18 5.82
N VAL A 167 8.04 15.34 5.88
CA VAL A 167 9.45 15.46 5.45
C VAL A 167 10.37 14.53 6.26
N TYR A 168 10.10 14.31 7.54
CA TYR A 168 10.88 13.37 8.35
C TYR A 168 10.53 11.90 8.08
N GLN A 169 9.29 11.56 7.70
CA GLN A 169 8.97 10.23 7.19
C GLN A 169 9.74 9.93 5.89
N LEU A 170 9.89 10.89 4.98
CA LEU A 170 10.72 10.75 3.77
C LEU A 170 12.20 10.53 4.10
N VAL A 171 12.74 11.23 5.11
CA VAL A 171 14.12 10.98 5.61
C VAL A 171 14.26 9.61 6.26
N GLN A 172 13.23 9.14 6.98
CA GLN A 172 13.23 7.84 7.67
C GLN A 172 13.13 6.66 6.71
N LYS A 173 12.14 6.69 5.80
CA LYS A 173 11.93 5.67 4.76
C LYS A 173 13.05 5.66 3.72
N GLY A 174 13.71 6.80 3.49
CA GLY A 174 14.52 7.00 2.29
C GLY A 174 13.63 7.14 1.05
N MET A 175 14.22 7.51 -0.09
CA MET A 175 13.47 7.71 -1.32
C MET A 175 14.32 7.55 -2.58
N SER A 176 13.66 7.22 -3.69
CA SER A 176 14.22 7.18 -5.04
C SER A 176 13.26 7.90 -5.99
N ALA A 177 13.72 8.98 -6.62
CA ALA A 177 12.92 9.79 -7.52
C ALA A 177 13.63 9.96 -8.86
N GLN A 178 12.92 9.76 -9.97
CA GLN A 178 13.44 10.03 -11.30
C GLN A 178 13.32 11.52 -11.62
N THR A 179 14.41 12.15 -12.04
CA THR A 179 14.49 13.60 -12.29
C THR A 179 15.21 13.90 -13.60
N VAL A 180 15.09 15.13 -14.10
CA VAL A 180 15.82 15.56 -15.30
C VAL A 180 17.33 15.47 -15.04
N GLY A 181 18.01 14.58 -15.77
CA GLY A 181 19.44 14.29 -15.59
C GLY A 181 19.76 13.11 -14.66
N GLY A 182 18.77 12.34 -14.21
CA GLY A 182 18.96 11.04 -13.56
C GLY A 182 18.17 10.84 -12.27
N THR A 183 18.38 9.70 -11.61
CA THR A 183 17.71 9.37 -10.33
C THR A 183 18.35 10.13 -9.16
N VAL A 184 17.53 10.72 -8.29
CA VAL A 184 17.94 11.24 -6.98
C VAL A 184 17.53 10.26 -5.92
N THR A 185 18.50 9.77 -5.15
CA THR A 185 18.27 8.83 -4.05
C THR A 185 18.70 9.39 -2.69
N THR A 186 18.04 8.92 -1.63
CA THR A 186 18.47 8.98 -0.23
C THR A 186 18.34 7.57 0.38
N ALA A 187 19.23 7.22 1.31
CA ALA A 187 19.11 5.95 2.04
C ALA A 187 18.15 6.10 3.24
N PRO A 188 17.48 5.02 3.69
CA PRO A 188 16.67 5.05 4.91
C PRO A 188 17.52 5.48 6.12
N ASN A 189 17.07 6.48 6.88
CA ASN A 189 17.83 7.04 8.00
C ASN A 189 16.98 7.00 9.28
N LYS A 190 17.28 6.08 10.21
CA LYS A 190 16.56 5.89 11.48
C LYS A 190 16.81 7.05 12.48
N VAL A 191 16.43 8.26 12.09
CA VAL A 191 16.53 9.51 12.85
C VAL A 191 15.27 9.72 13.69
N ARG A 192 15.44 10.16 14.94
CA ARG A 192 14.35 10.68 15.77
C ARG A 192 14.25 12.20 15.57
N PRO A 193 13.09 12.76 15.15
CA PRO A 193 12.95 14.21 14.96
C PRO A 193 12.97 14.97 16.29
N GLU A 194 13.64 16.11 16.34
CA GLU A 194 13.66 17.00 17.51
C GLU A 194 12.59 18.08 17.37
N GLN A 195 11.32 17.65 17.48
CA GLN A 195 10.13 18.49 17.23
C GLN A 195 10.06 19.78 18.06
N GLY A 196 10.80 19.89 19.18
CA GLY A 196 10.88 21.12 19.98
C GLY A 196 9.50 21.60 20.43
N ARG A 197 9.13 22.84 20.07
CA ARG A 197 7.81 23.42 20.40
C ARG A 197 6.62 22.70 19.75
N TYR A 198 6.85 22.01 18.62
CA TYR A 198 5.80 21.28 17.89
C TYR A 198 5.40 19.97 18.58
N ALA A 199 6.24 19.43 19.48
CA ALA A 199 5.94 18.21 20.25
C ALA A 199 4.74 18.34 21.21
N ALA A 200 4.29 19.57 21.49
CA ALA A 200 3.13 19.85 22.34
C ALA A 200 1.80 19.94 21.56
N ILE A 201 1.84 19.78 20.23
CA ILE A 201 0.67 19.91 19.35
C ILE A 201 0.10 18.51 19.11
N ALA A 202 -1.04 18.23 19.73
CA ALA A 202 -1.79 17.01 19.46
C ALA A 202 -2.41 17.07 18.05
N MET A 203 -2.07 16.12 17.20
CA MET A 203 -2.80 15.87 15.96
C MET A 203 -4.05 15.04 16.28
N ALA A 204 -5.15 15.27 15.57
CA ALA A 204 -6.40 14.54 15.80
C ALA A 204 -6.23 13.07 15.37
N GLY A 205 -6.08 12.17 16.35
CA GLY A 205 -5.86 10.73 16.15
C GLY A 205 -4.84 10.13 17.13
N GLU A 206 -3.85 10.91 17.56
CA GLU A 206 -2.81 10.42 18.49
C GLU A 206 -3.31 10.39 19.94
N GLN A 207 -3.35 9.20 20.57
CA GLN A 207 -3.52 9.11 22.02
C GLN A 207 -2.25 9.62 22.72
N SER A 208 -2.30 10.84 23.26
CA SER A 208 -1.16 11.43 23.96
C SER A 208 -0.80 10.65 25.24
N THR A 209 0.37 10.03 25.25
CA THR A 209 0.96 9.34 26.40
C THR A 209 1.55 10.29 27.45
N ALA A 210 1.44 11.61 27.25
CA ALA A 210 1.99 12.63 28.13
C ALA A 210 1.15 12.78 29.42
N ARG A 211 1.55 12.05 30.47
CA ARG A 211 0.96 12.15 31.83
C ARG A 211 0.92 13.62 32.31
N PRO A 212 -0.26 14.22 32.52
CA PRO A 212 -0.37 15.64 32.85
C PRO A 212 0.17 15.94 34.25
N GLN A 213 1.13 16.87 34.34
CA GLN A 213 1.54 17.44 35.62
C GLN A 213 0.55 18.53 36.07
N SER A 214 0.18 18.51 37.34
CA SER A 214 -0.98 19.25 37.85
C SER A 214 -0.68 20.71 38.19
N ALA A 215 -1.27 21.64 37.44
CA ALA A 215 -1.48 23.03 37.87
C ALA A 215 -2.81 23.56 37.29
N ALA A 216 -3.80 23.78 38.15
CA ALA A 216 -5.16 24.14 37.72
C ALA A 216 -5.36 25.65 37.55
N ARG A 217 -6.12 26.06 36.53
CA ARG A 217 -6.89 27.33 36.50
C ARG A 217 -8.04 27.25 35.48
N SER A 218 -9.24 27.63 35.94
CA SER A 218 -10.42 28.08 35.16
C SER A 218 -10.60 27.51 33.73
N ALA A 219 -11.51 26.55 33.56
CA ALA A 219 -11.92 26.06 32.25
C ALA A 219 -13.01 26.96 31.60
N PRO A 220 -12.86 27.38 30.33
CA PRO A 220 -13.92 27.97 29.53
C PRO A 220 -14.26 27.13 28.28
N GLN A 221 -15.56 26.95 28.00
CA GLN A 221 -16.16 26.71 26.66
C GLN A 221 -15.62 25.57 25.74
N GLY A 222 -14.66 24.75 26.16
CA GLY A 222 -13.93 23.82 25.27
C GLY A 222 -14.71 22.63 24.68
N ALA A 223 -15.91 22.31 25.19
CA ALA A 223 -16.64 21.10 24.78
C ALA A 223 -17.06 21.09 23.30
N ALA A 224 -17.35 22.26 22.70
CA ALA A 224 -17.67 22.37 21.28
C ALA A 224 -16.42 22.34 20.37
N ALA A 225 -15.29 22.86 20.86
CA ALA A 225 -14.05 22.96 20.09
C ALA A 225 -13.38 21.59 19.86
N LEU A 226 -13.54 20.64 20.79
CA LEU A 226 -13.01 19.28 20.65
C LEU A 226 -13.71 18.49 19.53
N ALA A 227 -15.03 18.61 19.41
CA ALA A 227 -15.77 18.00 18.29
C ALA A 227 -15.37 18.63 16.94
N ALA A 228 -15.11 19.94 16.92
CA ALA A 228 -14.69 20.66 15.73
C ALA A 228 -13.29 20.24 15.21
N ALA A 229 -12.48 19.55 16.01
CA ALA A 229 -11.14 19.09 15.65
C ALA A 229 -11.06 17.64 15.12
N VAL A 230 -12.14 16.85 15.18
CA VAL A 230 -12.17 15.46 14.68
C VAL A 230 -12.72 15.44 13.25
N PRO A 231 -11.99 14.92 12.24
CA PRO A 231 -12.47 14.85 10.87
C PRO A 231 -13.62 13.84 10.71
N GLN A 232 -14.38 13.97 9.63
CA GLN A 232 -15.59 13.18 9.37
C GLN A 232 -15.26 11.88 8.64
N TYR A 233 -14.40 11.95 7.61
CA TYR A 233 -13.71 10.79 7.07
C TYR A 233 -12.57 10.40 8.04
N PRO A 234 -12.59 9.21 8.68
CA PRO A 234 -11.71 8.96 9.83
C PRO A 234 -10.22 8.85 9.51
N ALA A 235 -9.84 8.58 8.25
CA ALA A 235 -8.44 8.56 7.80
C ALA A 235 -7.96 9.89 7.21
N ALA A 236 -8.73 10.97 7.36
CA ALA A 236 -8.23 12.31 7.09
C ALA A 236 -7.56 12.92 8.34
N HIS A 237 -6.59 13.81 8.17
CA HIS A 237 -6.25 14.82 9.17
C HIS A 237 -7.32 15.92 9.18
N TRP A 238 -7.46 16.64 10.29
CA TRP A 238 -8.29 17.85 10.33
C TRP A 238 -7.42 19.11 10.41
N ILE A 239 -7.46 19.95 9.37
CA ILE A 239 -6.83 21.27 9.34
C ILE A 239 -7.82 22.27 8.76
N ALA A 240 -8.54 22.99 9.63
CA ALA A 240 -9.60 23.90 9.20
C ALA A 240 -9.11 24.97 8.20
N ALA A 241 -9.89 25.18 7.14
CA ALA A 241 -9.78 26.33 6.24
C ALA A 241 -10.13 27.64 6.98
N ASN A 242 -9.81 28.78 6.37
CA ASN A 242 -10.18 30.08 6.92
C ASN A 242 -11.70 30.29 6.90
N GLY A 243 -12.29 30.84 7.97
CA GLY A 243 -13.72 31.16 8.04
C GLY A 243 -14.21 32.18 6.99
N ASN A 244 -13.31 32.89 6.31
CA ASN A 244 -13.64 33.74 5.15
C ASN A 244 -13.84 32.94 3.85
N ASN A 245 -13.35 31.70 3.79
CA ASN A 245 -13.22 30.90 2.56
C ASN A 245 -14.31 29.83 2.40
N TYR A 246 -15.28 29.75 3.32
CA TYR A 246 -16.46 28.90 3.24
C TYR A 246 -17.64 29.59 3.94
N ALA A 247 -18.86 29.07 3.79
CA ALA A 247 -20.02 29.50 4.60
C ALA A 247 -20.48 28.37 5.51
N ALA A 248 -20.86 28.70 6.76
CA ALA A 248 -21.42 27.73 7.69
C ALA A 248 -22.82 27.27 7.25
N GLY A 249 -23.05 25.96 7.25
CA GLY A 249 -24.26 25.33 6.71
C GLY A 249 -24.32 25.31 5.18
N ARG A 250 -25.33 24.60 4.63
CA ARG A 250 -25.58 24.45 3.18
C ARG A 250 -27.03 24.74 2.84
N SER A 251 -27.25 25.35 1.67
CA SER A 251 -28.59 25.75 1.18
C SER A 251 -29.27 24.71 0.29
N ALA A 252 -28.60 23.60 -0.01
CA ALA A 252 -29.17 22.43 -0.68
C ALA A 252 -28.57 21.13 -0.13
N ALA A 253 -29.21 19.99 -0.40
CA ALA A 253 -28.67 18.68 -0.08
C ALA A 253 -27.41 18.37 -0.91
N ILE A 254 -26.52 17.53 -0.37
CA ILE A 254 -25.41 16.97 -1.17
C ILE A 254 -26.01 16.03 -2.23
N THR A 255 -25.60 16.23 -3.48
CA THR A 255 -25.99 15.37 -4.62
C THR A 255 -24.81 14.99 -5.50
N THR A 256 -23.66 15.65 -5.34
CA THR A 256 -22.49 15.53 -6.22
C THR A 256 -21.19 15.48 -5.43
N VAL A 257 -20.26 14.61 -5.81
CA VAL A 257 -18.84 14.69 -5.45
C VAL A 257 -18.08 15.24 -6.66
N VAL A 258 -17.25 16.26 -6.45
CA VAL A 258 -16.47 16.92 -7.51
C VAL A 258 -14.98 16.69 -7.27
N ILE A 259 -14.32 16.20 -8.31
CA ILE A 259 -12.91 15.89 -8.39
C ILE A 259 -12.19 17.08 -9.03
N HIS A 260 -11.26 17.66 -8.29
CA HIS A 260 -10.43 18.81 -8.66
C HIS A 260 -8.94 18.42 -8.69
N VAL A 261 -8.09 19.23 -9.32
CA VAL A 261 -6.62 19.08 -9.29
C VAL A 261 -6.00 20.43 -8.92
N MET A 262 -5.12 20.40 -7.92
CA MET A 262 -4.67 21.57 -7.17
C MET A 262 -3.86 22.58 -8.00
N GLN A 263 -3.26 22.21 -9.13
CA GLN A 263 -2.24 23.03 -9.83
C GLN A 263 -1.14 23.49 -8.85
N GLY A 264 -0.67 22.55 -8.03
CA GLY A 264 0.18 22.83 -6.87
C GLY A 264 0.29 21.64 -5.91
N SER A 265 1.07 21.85 -4.85
CA SER A 265 1.34 20.83 -3.83
C SER A 265 0.28 20.77 -2.72
N TYR A 266 0.30 19.68 -1.97
CA TYR A 266 -0.57 19.45 -0.81
C TYR A 266 -0.36 20.50 0.29
N SER A 267 0.91 20.83 0.60
CA SER A 267 1.32 21.91 1.50
C SER A 267 0.78 23.28 1.05
N SER A 268 0.99 23.58 -0.23
CA SER A 268 0.56 24.82 -0.89
C SER A 268 -0.95 25.05 -0.80
N SER A 269 -1.74 24.01 -1.03
CA SER A 269 -3.21 24.10 -1.03
C SER A 269 -3.79 24.26 0.37
N ILE A 270 -3.21 23.60 1.38
CA ILE A 270 -3.57 23.81 2.79
C ILE A 270 -3.32 25.27 3.19
N ASN A 271 -2.14 25.81 2.87
CA ASN A 271 -1.81 27.21 3.14
C ASN A 271 -2.78 28.18 2.44
N TRP A 272 -3.06 27.94 1.16
CA TRP A 272 -3.95 28.77 0.35
C TRP A 272 -5.39 28.80 0.91
N PHE A 273 -5.94 27.66 1.31
CA PHE A 273 -7.28 27.62 1.92
C PHE A 273 -7.31 28.19 3.35
N GLN A 274 -6.17 28.42 4.00
CA GLN A 274 -6.05 29.15 5.26
C GLN A 274 -5.82 30.68 5.10
N ASN A 275 -5.52 31.16 3.89
CA ASN A 275 -5.40 32.59 3.58
C ASN A 275 -6.79 33.29 3.65
N PRO A 276 -7.02 34.27 4.55
CA PRO A 276 -8.32 34.95 4.69
C PRO A 276 -8.73 35.81 3.48
N SER A 277 -7.86 35.94 2.47
CA SER A 277 -8.11 36.67 1.22
C SER A 277 -8.20 35.78 -0.02
N ALA A 278 -8.06 34.45 0.10
CA ALA A 278 -8.18 33.53 -1.04
C ALA A 278 -9.63 33.41 -1.53
N GLN A 279 -10.61 33.45 -0.62
CA GLN A 279 -12.04 33.29 -0.90
C GLN A 279 -12.41 31.97 -1.61
N VAL A 280 -11.55 30.96 -1.52
CA VAL A 280 -11.75 29.60 -2.06
C VAL A 280 -11.35 28.54 -1.04
N SER A 281 -12.03 27.40 -1.06
CA SER A 281 -11.74 26.23 -0.22
C SER A 281 -12.38 24.96 -0.78
N ALA A 282 -11.76 23.81 -0.54
CA ALA A 282 -12.36 22.49 -0.75
C ALA A 282 -12.66 21.79 0.59
N HIS A 283 -13.40 20.68 0.53
CA HIS A 283 -13.72 19.89 1.72
C HIS A 283 -12.55 18.97 2.09
N TYR A 284 -11.97 18.29 1.10
CA TYR A 284 -10.90 17.30 1.25
C TYR A 284 -9.76 17.53 0.26
N LEU A 285 -8.53 17.23 0.67
CA LEU A 285 -7.31 17.26 -0.14
C LEU A 285 -6.63 15.88 -0.08
N VAL A 286 -6.09 15.38 -1.20
CA VAL A 286 -5.43 14.06 -1.34
C VAL A 286 -3.99 14.24 -1.86
N ARG A 287 -3.02 13.64 -1.18
CA ARG A 287 -1.58 13.73 -1.51
C ARG A 287 -1.19 12.75 -2.62
N SER A 288 -0.27 13.16 -3.50
CA SER A 288 0.17 12.41 -4.67
C SER A 288 1.17 11.30 -4.35
N SER A 289 2.00 11.49 -3.33
CA SER A 289 3.05 10.52 -2.95
C SER A 289 2.53 9.19 -2.41
N ASP A 290 1.43 9.24 -1.64
CA ASP A 290 1.02 8.21 -0.69
C ASP A 290 -0.49 8.20 -0.39
N GLY A 291 -1.29 9.06 -1.02
CA GLY A 291 -2.75 9.07 -0.87
C GLY A 291 -3.28 9.70 0.44
N ASP A 292 -2.42 10.28 1.27
CA ASP A 292 -2.78 10.87 2.57
C ASP A 292 -3.81 12.02 2.43
N ILE A 293 -4.78 12.10 3.33
CA ILE A 293 -5.98 12.94 3.18
C ILE A 293 -6.07 14.00 4.29
N THR A 294 -6.42 15.24 3.94
CA THR A 294 -6.72 16.31 4.90
C THR A 294 -8.12 16.85 4.64
N GLN A 295 -8.98 16.86 5.67
CA GLN A 295 -10.24 17.57 5.65
C GLN A 295 -10.05 19.02 6.15
N MET A 296 -10.61 19.97 5.42
CA MET A 296 -10.50 21.40 5.72
C MET A 296 -11.83 22.13 5.94
N VAL A 297 -12.93 21.61 5.39
CA VAL A 297 -14.29 22.15 5.59
C VAL A 297 -15.24 20.99 5.89
N ARG A 298 -16.21 21.22 6.80
CA ARG A 298 -17.23 20.22 7.12
C ARG A 298 -18.13 19.95 5.92
N GLU A 299 -18.56 18.72 5.73
CA GLU A 299 -19.49 18.35 4.64
C GLU A 299 -20.86 19.01 4.81
N GLU A 300 -21.21 19.42 6.04
CA GLU A 300 -22.42 20.21 6.34
C GLU A 300 -22.27 21.71 6.01
N ASP A 301 -21.03 22.18 5.76
CA ASP A 301 -20.69 23.57 5.43
C ASP A 301 -20.48 23.75 3.91
N THR A 302 -20.64 24.98 3.41
CA THR A 302 -20.49 25.32 1.99
C THR A 302 -19.05 25.76 1.69
N ALA A 303 -18.17 24.82 1.33
CA ALA A 303 -16.84 25.16 0.80
C ALA A 303 -16.93 25.91 -0.56
N TYR A 304 -15.92 26.70 -0.90
CA TYR A 304 -15.92 27.56 -2.09
C TYR A 304 -14.98 27.01 -3.19
N HIS A 305 -15.38 25.94 -3.87
CA HIS A 305 -14.54 25.23 -4.86
C HIS A 305 -15.11 25.19 -6.30
N VAL A 306 -16.43 25.34 -6.47
CA VAL A 306 -17.14 24.96 -7.72
C VAL A 306 -18.29 25.93 -8.06
N ARG A 307 -18.09 27.22 -7.78
CA ARG A 307 -18.96 28.34 -8.14
C ARG A 307 -20.45 28.09 -7.81
N SER A 308 -21.29 27.86 -8.83
CA SER A 308 -22.74 27.69 -8.71
C SER A 308 -23.16 26.39 -8.01
N ALA A 309 -22.26 25.41 -7.91
CA ALA A 309 -22.54 24.09 -7.34
C ALA A 309 -22.11 23.93 -5.87
N ASN A 310 -21.47 24.94 -5.27
CA ASN A 310 -20.97 24.89 -3.88
C ASN A 310 -22.03 24.39 -2.88
N SER A 311 -23.32 24.74 -3.09
CA SER A 311 -24.42 24.38 -2.19
C SER A 311 -24.87 22.91 -2.28
N TYR A 312 -24.45 22.14 -3.29
CA TYR A 312 -24.85 20.73 -3.47
C TYR A 312 -23.68 19.78 -3.81
N ALA A 313 -22.46 20.30 -3.93
CA ALA A 313 -21.23 19.55 -4.15
C ALA A 313 -20.39 19.36 -2.87
N VAL A 314 -19.69 18.22 -2.77
CA VAL A 314 -18.50 18.04 -1.91
C VAL A 314 -17.27 18.02 -2.83
N GLY A 315 -16.20 18.70 -2.43
CA GLY A 315 -15.00 18.90 -3.27
C GLY A 315 -13.79 18.15 -2.75
N ILE A 316 -13.16 17.36 -3.62
CA ILE A 316 -11.91 16.64 -3.36
C ILE A 316 -10.82 17.17 -4.30
N GLU A 317 -9.80 17.79 -3.72
CA GLU A 317 -8.62 18.33 -4.40
C GLU A 317 -7.48 17.32 -4.46
N HIS A 318 -6.81 17.21 -5.60
CA HIS A 318 -5.73 16.24 -5.83
C HIS A 318 -4.41 16.95 -6.14
N GLU A 319 -3.36 16.60 -5.41
CA GLU A 319 -2.04 17.21 -5.57
C GLU A 319 -1.45 17.01 -6.97
N GLY A 320 -0.93 18.08 -7.56
CA GLY A 320 -0.21 18.05 -8.84
C GLY A 320 -0.79 18.98 -9.91
N PHE A 321 -0.46 18.67 -11.17
CA PHE A 321 -0.71 19.52 -12.34
C PHE A 321 -1.36 18.69 -13.46
N ILE A 322 -2.37 19.26 -14.13
CA ILE A 322 -3.26 18.51 -15.04
C ILE A 322 -2.60 17.99 -16.33
N ASP A 323 -1.47 18.57 -16.72
CA ASP A 323 -0.72 18.28 -17.94
C ASP A 323 0.35 17.20 -17.75
N ASN A 324 0.76 16.95 -16.51
CA ASN A 324 1.78 15.96 -16.15
C ASN A 324 1.15 14.73 -15.46
N PRO A 325 1.02 13.57 -16.17
CA PRO A 325 0.34 12.39 -15.63
C PRO A 325 1.07 11.72 -14.45
N SER A 326 2.34 12.03 -14.18
CA SER A 326 3.10 11.40 -13.08
C SER A 326 2.59 11.76 -11.67
N TRP A 327 1.72 12.76 -11.56
CA TRP A 327 1.02 13.14 -10.33
C TRP A 327 -0.15 12.22 -9.97
N PHE A 328 -0.75 11.56 -10.96
CA PHE A 328 -1.92 10.69 -10.74
C PHE A 328 -1.48 9.26 -10.40
N THR A 329 -1.01 9.09 -9.17
CA THR A 329 -0.48 7.83 -8.66
C THR A 329 -1.59 6.85 -8.26
N ASP A 330 -1.20 5.57 -8.15
CA ASP A 330 -2.07 4.50 -7.67
C ASP A 330 -2.64 4.80 -6.27
N ALA A 331 -1.77 5.20 -5.33
CA ALA A 331 -2.16 5.56 -3.96
C ALA A 331 -3.15 6.73 -3.92
N MET A 332 -2.93 7.79 -4.71
CA MET A 332 -3.89 8.88 -4.86
C MET A 332 -5.25 8.37 -5.36
N TYR A 333 -5.25 7.54 -6.41
CA TYR A 333 -6.47 7.00 -6.99
C TYR A 333 -7.23 6.10 -5.99
N ARG A 334 -6.53 5.21 -5.28
CA ARG A 334 -7.12 4.31 -4.27
C ARG A 334 -7.73 5.09 -3.10
N SER A 335 -6.97 5.96 -2.43
CA SER A 335 -7.45 6.72 -1.27
C SER A 335 -8.58 7.69 -1.63
N SER A 336 -8.51 8.34 -2.80
CA SER A 336 -9.59 9.23 -3.26
C SER A 336 -10.86 8.48 -3.69
N ALA A 337 -10.72 7.34 -4.37
CA ALA A 337 -11.86 6.50 -4.73
C ALA A 337 -12.59 5.99 -3.48
N ASN A 338 -11.83 5.70 -2.43
CA ASN A 338 -12.31 5.27 -1.14
C ASN A 338 -13.04 6.37 -0.36
N LEU A 339 -12.48 7.59 -0.31
CA LEU A 339 -13.15 8.78 0.19
C LEU A 339 -14.44 9.09 -0.59
N THR A 340 -14.41 8.95 -1.92
CA THR A 340 -15.62 9.10 -2.75
C THR A 340 -16.64 8.01 -2.45
N ARG A 341 -16.22 6.78 -2.13
CA ARG A 341 -17.11 5.69 -1.70
C ARG A 341 -17.83 6.04 -0.40
N TYR A 342 -17.09 6.52 0.61
CA TYR A 342 -17.62 7.06 1.86
C TYR A 342 -18.67 8.15 1.63
N LEU A 343 -18.35 9.15 0.80
CA LEU A 343 -19.25 10.26 0.50
C LEU A 343 -20.51 9.80 -0.24
N CYS A 344 -20.38 8.88 -1.19
CA CYS A 344 -21.54 8.28 -1.86
C CYS A 344 -22.45 7.53 -0.89
N GLU A 345 -21.90 6.75 0.05
CA GLU A 345 -22.69 5.98 1.00
C GLU A 345 -23.35 6.86 2.06
N LYS A 346 -22.59 7.76 2.67
CA LYS A 346 -23.06 8.71 3.70
C LYS A 346 -24.20 9.62 3.21
N TRP A 347 -24.14 10.04 1.94
CA TRP A 347 -25.12 10.96 1.35
C TRP A 347 -26.10 10.28 0.38
N GLY A 348 -26.10 8.94 0.28
CA GLY A 348 -27.05 8.18 -0.54
C GLY A 348 -26.90 8.39 -2.06
N LEU A 349 -25.70 8.73 -2.53
CA LEU A 349 -25.43 9.02 -3.94
C LEU A 349 -25.12 7.73 -4.73
N PRO A 350 -25.68 7.56 -5.94
CA PRO A 350 -25.23 6.53 -6.86
C PRO A 350 -23.73 6.65 -7.17
N LYS A 351 -22.98 5.55 -7.02
CA LYS A 351 -21.55 5.40 -7.38
C LYS A 351 -21.35 5.47 -8.90
N SER A 352 -21.60 6.62 -9.51
CA SER A 352 -21.65 6.79 -10.97
C SER A 352 -21.20 8.19 -11.42
N ARG A 353 -20.82 8.33 -12.69
CA ARG A 353 -20.42 9.60 -13.31
C ARG A 353 -21.56 10.65 -13.40
N THR A 354 -22.80 10.27 -13.08
CA THR A 354 -23.92 11.21 -12.90
C THR A 354 -23.75 12.06 -11.63
N ASN A 355 -23.13 11.49 -10.59
CA ASN A 355 -22.97 12.09 -9.26
C ASN A 355 -21.50 12.34 -8.89
N ILE A 356 -20.55 11.69 -9.56
CA ILE A 356 -19.11 11.87 -9.38
C ILE A 356 -18.57 12.55 -10.65
N LYS A 357 -18.11 13.80 -10.53
CA LYS A 357 -17.78 14.66 -11.68
C LYS A 357 -16.42 15.32 -11.58
N GLY A 358 -15.82 15.66 -12.72
CA GLY A 358 -14.71 16.60 -12.77
C GLY A 358 -15.21 18.04 -12.64
N HIS A 359 -14.37 18.95 -12.16
CA HIS A 359 -14.70 20.38 -12.11
C HIS A 359 -15.06 20.94 -13.49
N ASN A 360 -14.32 20.53 -14.53
CA ASN A 360 -14.57 20.80 -15.95
C ASN A 360 -15.94 20.32 -16.48
N GLU A 361 -16.66 19.45 -15.75
CA GLU A 361 -18.02 18.99 -16.09
C GLU A 361 -19.13 19.75 -15.34
N MET A 362 -18.77 20.72 -14.48
CA MET A 362 -19.72 21.41 -13.62
C MET A 362 -20.33 22.67 -14.27
N PRO A 363 -21.58 23.05 -13.95
CA PRO A 363 -22.29 24.12 -14.66
C PRO A 363 -21.65 25.50 -14.47
N GLY A 364 -21.23 26.11 -15.58
CA GLY A 364 -20.64 27.45 -15.59
C GLY A 364 -19.20 27.49 -15.06
N ASN A 365 -18.45 26.39 -15.20
CA ASN A 365 -17.01 26.39 -14.95
C ASN A 365 -16.26 27.11 -16.09
N ASP A 366 -15.06 27.58 -15.73
CA ASP A 366 -14.02 28.17 -16.59
C ASP A 366 -12.68 27.45 -16.35
N HIS A 367 -12.76 26.19 -15.93
CA HIS A 367 -11.69 25.38 -15.36
C HIS A 367 -11.48 24.09 -16.16
N THR A 368 -10.24 23.57 -16.17
CA THR A 368 -9.87 22.41 -16.97
C THR A 368 -9.60 21.14 -16.15
N ASP A 369 -9.49 21.27 -14.82
CA ASP A 369 -9.29 20.16 -13.88
C ASP A 369 -10.49 19.18 -13.82
N PRO A 370 -10.26 17.87 -13.58
CA PRO A 370 -8.98 17.22 -13.31
C PRO A 370 -8.12 16.94 -14.56
N GLY A 371 -8.55 17.42 -15.73
CA GLY A 371 -7.75 17.38 -16.97
C GLY A 371 -7.86 16.08 -17.78
N PRO A 372 -7.19 16.04 -18.95
CA PRO A 372 -7.25 14.89 -19.87
C PRO A 372 -6.47 13.67 -19.38
N ASN A 373 -5.52 13.87 -18.46
CA ASN A 373 -4.68 12.83 -17.88
C ASN A 373 -5.37 12.05 -16.74
N TRP A 374 -6.52 12.53 -16.23
CA TRP A 374 -7.24 11.85 -15.16
C TRP A 374 -7.99 10.61 -15.71
N ASN A 375 -7.50 9.42 -15.35
CA ASN A 375 -8.07 8.15 -15.79
C ASN A 375 -9.40 7.84 -15.08
N TRP A 376 -10.48 8.41 -15.61
CA TRP A 376 -11.85 8.18 -15.13
C TRP A 376 -12.29 6.72 -15.12
N ASN A 377 -11.79 5.88 -16.03
CA ASN A 377 -12.16 4.47 -16.08
C ASN A 377 -11.56 3.71 -14.89
N TYR A 378 -10.26 3.92 -14.63
CA TYR A 378 -9.60 3.33 -13.47
C TYR A 378 -10.22 3.85 -12.16
N TYR A 379 -10.33 5.17 -12.03
CA TYR A 379 -10.92 5.79 -10.84
C TYR A 379 -12.34 5.28 -10.54
N MET A 380 -13.21 5.19 -11.55
CA MET A 380 -14.55 4.65 -11.35
C MET A 380 -14.53 3.17 -10.99
N SER A 381 -13.65 2.36 -11.59
CA SER A 381 -13.55 0.93 -11.25
C SER A 381 -13.26 0.73 -9.76
N LEU A 382 -12.33 1.50 -9.18
CA LEU A 382 -12.03 1.51 -7.76
C LEU A 382 -13.23 1.96 -6.90
N VAL A 383 -13.94 3.02 -7.30
CA VAL A 383 -15.15 3.50 -6.57
C VAL A 383 -16.27 2.45 -6.58
N THR A 384 -16.46 1.76 -7.71
CA THR A 384 -17.53 0.75 -7.88
C THR A 384 -17.16 -0.64 -7.38
N ALA A 385 -15.89 -0.91 -7.07
CA ALA A 385 -15.46 -2.18 -6.50
C ALA A 385 -16.24 -2.45 -5.20
N GLY A 386 -16.82 -3.64 -5.12
CA GLY A 386 -17.60 -4.10 -3.98
C GLY A 386 -18.39 -5.37 -4.28
N GLY A 387 -18.03 -6.46 -3.61
CA GLY A 387 -18.71 -7.75 -3.68
C GLY A 387 -17.97 -8.77 -2.83
N SER A 388 -18.71 -9.61 -2.10
CA SER A 388 -18.13 -10.62 -1.21
C SER A 388 -17.36 -11.69 -1.98
N GLY A 389 -16.04 -11.70 -1.87
CA GLY A 389 -15.23 -12.87 -2.20
C GLY A 389 -15.30 -13.88 -1.05
N VAL A 390 -15.49 -15.16 -1.37
CA VAL A 390 -15.13 -16.26 -0.48
C VAL A 390 -13.74 -16.69 -0.90
N THR A 391 -12.73 -16.45 -0.07
CA THR A 391 -11.36 -16.92 -0.32
C THR A 391 -11.21 -18.35 0.26
N PRO A 392 -10.83 -19.34 -0.54
CA PRO A 392 -10.35 -20.64 -0.04
C PRO A 392 -8.92 -20.50 0.47
N GLY A 393 -8.67 -20.91 1.71
CA GLY A 393 -7.33 -21.10 2.28
C GLY A 393 -6.40 -19.88 2.29
N GLY A 394 -6.38 -19.16 3.42
CA GLY A 394 -5.11 -18.56 3.85
C GLY A 394 -4.15 -19.67 4.26
N SER A 395 -2.85 -19.42 4.14
CA SER A 395 -1.78 -20.24 4.70
C SER A 395 -1.67 -20.03 6.22
N PRO A 396 -0.87 -20.85 6.92
CA PRO A 396 -0.04 -20.36 8.02
C PRO A 396 0.50 -18.94 7.73
N THR A 397 0.55 -18.08 8.74
CA THR A 397 0.72 -16.64 8.58
C THR A 397 1.46 -16.07 9.80
N ASP A 398 2.77 -16.23 9.86
CA ASP A 398 3.67 -15.56 10.81
C ASP A 398 4.17 -14.25 10.20
N PHE A 399 3.50 -13.14 10.49
CA PHE A 399 3.92 -11.84 9.97
C PHE A 399 5.21 -11.32 10.62
N ASN A 400 5.68 -11.93 11.72
CA ASN A 400 6.69 -11.35 12.61
C ASN A 400 8.02 -12.14 12.67
N GLY A 401 8.01 -13.41 12.27
CA GLY A 401 9.17 -14.28 12.09
C GLY A 401 9.66 -14.90 13.40
N ASP A 402 8.75 -15.18 14.33
CA ASP A 402 9.05 -15.80 15.63
C ASP A 402 8.58 -17.26 15.75
N GLY A 403 8.04 -17.84 14.67
CA GLY A 403 7.59 -19.23 14.57
C GLY A 403 6.28 -19.48 15.29
N LYS A 404 5.31 -18.56 15.17
CA LYS A 404 3.89 -18.77 15.53
C LYS A 404 3.05 -18.03 14.50
N ASP A 405 1.95 -18.63 14.11
CA ASP A 405 0.98 -17.95 13.27
C ASP A 405 0.26 -16.83 14.03
N ASP A 406 0.07 -15.72 13.33
CA ASP A 406 -0.69 -14.54 13.73
C ASP A 406 -2.12 -14.63 13.14
N ILE A 407 -2.95 -13.59 13.36
CA ILE A 407 -4.23 -13.43 12.66
C ILE A 407 -4.33 -12.05 12.01
N VAL A 408 -4.98 -11.98 10.84
CA VAL A 408 -5.23 -10.73 10.11
C VAL A 408 -6.72 -10.50 9.87
N THR A 409 -7.15 -9.25 9.97
CA THR A 409 -8.44 -8.81 9.44
C THR A 409 -8.26 -7.64 8.49
N PHE A 410 -8.89 -7.77 7.32
CA PHE A 410 -8.95 -6.77 6.28
C PHE A 410 -10.35 -6.13 6.25
N ASN A 411 -10.38 -4.81 6.01
CA ASN A 411 -11.54 -4.04 5.58
C ASN A 411 -12.59 -3.67 6.64
N LEU A 412 -12.19 -2.88 7.63
CA LEU A 412 -13.13 -2.01 8.35
C LEU A 412 -13.70 -0.92 7.41
N GLY A 413 -14.81 -1.23 6.73
CA GLY A 413 -15.66 -0.27 6.03
C GLY A 413 -14.93 0.56 4.96
N ASN A 414 -15.21 1.87 4.95
CA ASN A 414 -14.74 2.81 3.91
C ASN A 414 -13.27 3.26 4.03
N LEU A 415 -12.42 2.45 4.70
CA LEU A 415 -10.97 2.69 4.78
C LEU A 415 -10.16 1.59 4.07
N ASN A 416 -10.59 0.33 4.10
CA ASN A 416 -9.79 -0.82 3.61
C ASN A 416 -8.42 -0.88 4.34
N ASP A 417 -8.49 -0.74 5.66
CA ASP A 417 -7.35 -0.87 6.57
C ASP A 417 -7.05 -2.35 6.85
N VAL A 418 -5.78 -2.65 7.15
CA VAL A 418 -5.31 -4.00 7.54
C VAL A 418 -4.89 -4.00 9.00
N TYR A 419 -5.46 -4.90 9.79
CA TYR A 419 -5.18 -5.07 11.22
C TYR A 419 -4.63 -6.45 11.50
N VAL A 420 -3.53 -6.52 12.25
CA VAL A 420 -2.90 -7.78 12.68
C VAL A 420 -2.92 -7.85 14.20
N ALA A 421 -3.17 -9.04 14.75
CA ALA A 421 -2.93 -9.36 16.15
C ALA A 421 -1.96 -10.55 16.23
N THR A 422 -0.78 -10.33 16.77
CA THR A 422 0.31 -11.32 16.71
C THR A 422 0.20 -12.36 17.82
N SER A 423 0.53 -13.62 17.58
CA SER A 423 0.41 -14.65 18.63
C SER A 423 1.45 -14.49 19.73
N THR A 424 1.12 -15.04 20.89
CA THR A 424 2.02 -15.22 22.05
C THR A 424 2.15 -16.69 22.46
N GLY A 425 1.55 -17.60 21.69
CA GLY A 425 1.40 -19.03 22.00
C GLY A 425 0.38 -19.36 23.10
N ALA A 426 -0.38 -18.36 23.58
CA ALA A 426 -1.48 -18.56 24.53
C ALA A 426 -2.66 -17.56 24.37
N ALA A 427 -2.50 -16.56 23.50
CA ALA A 427 -3.45 -15.50 23.15
C ALA A 427 -2.89 -14.70 21.97
N PHE A 428 -3.74 -13.96 21.24
CA PHE A 428 -3.27 -12.97 20.27
C PHE A 428 -3.09 -11.61 20.96
N ALA A 429 -1.98 -10.93 20.68
CA ALA A 429 -1.58 -9.67 21.28
C ALA A 429 -1.93 -8.47 20.39
N GLY A 430 -2.30 -7.38 21.05
CA GLY A 430 -2.66 -6.12 20.41
C GLY A 430 -4.17 -6.01 20.13
N THR A 431 -4.79 -4.97 20.68
CA THR A 431 -6.13 -4.54 20.25
C THR A 431 -5.98 -3.78 18.94
N SER A 432 -6.35 -4.41 17.82
CA SER A 432 -6.49 -3.77 16.51
C SER A 432 -5.30 -2.86 16.14
N VAL A 433 -4.08 -3.41 16.13
CA VAL A 433 -2.93 -2.66 15.62
C VAL A 433 -3.06 -2.56 14.11
N LYS A 434 -3.19 -1.35 13.57
CA LYS A 434 -3.21 -1.13 12.12
C LYS A 434 -1.80 -1.29 11.55
N TRP A 435 -1.66 -2.22 10.61
CA TRP A 435 -0.39 -2.54 9.95
C TRP A 435 -0.30 -2.00 8.52
N ASN A 436 -1.42 -1.70 7.86
CA ASN A 436 -1.45 -0.97 6.58
C ASN A 436 -2.73 -0.13 6.42
N ASP A 437 -2.62 0.92 5.60
CA ASP A 437 -3.74 1.75 5.15
C ASP A 437 -4.09 1.39 3.69
N PHE A 438 -5.38 1.39 3.34
CA PHE A 438 -5.88 1.30 1.95
C PHE A 438 -5.47 0.05 1.13
N PHE A 439 -5.13 -1.07 1.77
CA PHE A 439 -4.72 -2.31 1.10
C PHE A 439 -5.87 -3.33 1.08
N GLY A 440 -6.14 -3.91 -0.10
CA GLY A 440 -7.19 -4.92 -0.25
C GLY A 440 -8.59 -4.34 -0.39
N LEU A 441 -8.83 -3.51 -1.40
CA LEU A 441 -10.11 -2.80 -1.56
C LEU A 441 -11.30 -3.78 -1.65
N ASN A 442 -12.47 -3.33 -1.19
CA ASN A 442 -13.72 -4.08 -1.28
C ASN A 442 -13.94 -4.75 -2.67
N GLY A 443 -13.87 -6.08 -2.72
CA GLY A 443 -14.04 -6.89 -3.94
C GLY A 443 -12.74 -7.37 -4.60
N GLU A 444 -11.57 -6.89 -4.16
CA GLU A 444 -10.30 -7.56 -4.40
C GLU A 444 -10.22 -8.85 -3.55
N LYS A 445 -9.42 -9.84 -3.98
CA LYS A 445 -9.25 -11.13 -3.27
C LYS A 445 -7.95 -11.09 -2.47
N LEU A 446 -7.96 -11.59 -1.24
CA LEU A 446 -6.92 -11.33 -0.24
C LEU A 446 -6.35 -12.62 0.36
N LEU A 447 -5.02 -12.71 0.38
CA LEU A 447 -4.22 -13.84 0.86
C LEU A 447 -2.93 -13.34 1.54
N THR A 448 -2.23 -14.27 2.19
CA THR A 448 -0.95 -14.10 2.91
C THR A 448 0.12 -15.04 2.33
N GLY A 449 1.36 -14.97 2.79
CA GLY A 449 2.46 -15.84 2.33
C GLY A 449 3.81 -15.11 2.25
N ASP A 450 4.93 -15.80 2.46
CA ASP A 450 6.29 -15.23 2.34
C ASP A 450 6.72 -15.17 0.87
N PHE A 451 6.22 -14.18 0.14
CA PHE A 451 6.58 -13.98 -1.27
C PHE A 451 8.04 -13.51 -1.45
N ASN A 452 8.77 -13.20 -0.37
CA ASN A 452 10.10 -12.57 -0.41
C ASN A 452 11.26 -13.45 0.07
N GLY A 453 10.98 -14.46 0.89
CA GLY A 453 11.93 -15.44 1.43
C GLY A 453 12.75 -14.92 2.61
N ASP A 454 12.18 -14.03 3.43
CA ASP A 454 12.84 -13.49 4.64
C ASP A 454 12.27 -14.02 5.97
N GLY A 455 11.44 -15.06 5.91
CA GLY A 455 10.89 -15.79 7.05
C GLY A 455 9.80 -15.02 7.76
N LYS A 456 9.00 -14.26 7.01
CA LYS A 456 7.78 -13.58 7.45
C LYS A 456 6.77 -13.58 6.32
N ASP A 457 5.53 -13.86 6.65
CA ASP A 457 4.45 -13.72 5.68
C ASP A 457 4.18 -12.26 5.35
N ASP A 458 3.85 -12.02 4.08
CA ASP A 458 3.45 -10.74 3.52
C ASP A 458 1.91 -10.73 3.32
N VAL A 459 1.36 -9.62 2.81
CA VAL A 459 -0.04 -9.59 2.32
C VAL A 459 -0.09 -9.40 0.81
N VAL A 460 -0.97 -10.15 0.13
CA VAL A 460 -1.23 -10.02 -1.32
C VAL A 460 -2.70 -9.74 -1.61
N THR A 461 -2.95 -8.87 -2.58
CA THR A 461 -4.29 -8.58 -3.10
C THR A 461 -4.35 -8.73 -4.62
N PHE A 462 -5.36 -9.46 -5.11
CA PHE A 462 -5.65 -9.67 -6.53
C PHE A 462 -6.86 -8.79 -6.91
N THR A 463 -6.67 -7.78 -7.76
CA THR A 463 -7.74 -6.80 -8.02
C THR A 463 -8.93 -7.38 -8.80
N GLY A 464 -8.70 -8.46 -9.55
CA GLY A 464 -9.64 -8.97 -10.54
C GLY A 464 -10.00 -7.95 -11.62
N GLY A 465 -11.10 -8.22 -12.32
CA GLY A 465 -11.71 -7.34 -13.31
C GLY A 465 -10.89 -7.22 -14.60
N THR A 466 -10.99 -6.05 -15.25
CA THR A 466 -10.29 -5.78 -16.52
C THR A 466 -8.81 -5.46 -16.36
N LEU A 467 -8.32 -5.36 -15.12
CA LEU A 467 -6.90 -5.25 -14.80
C LEU A 467 -6.35 -6.62 -14.41
N GLY A 468 -6.84 -7.23 -13.34
CA GLY A 468 -6.21 -8.43 -12.78
C GLY A 468 -4.81 -8.13 -12.22
N ASP A 469 -4.58 -6.90 -11.76
CA ASP A 469 -3.32 -6.54 -11.11
C ASP A 469 -3.16 -7.32 -9.79
N VAL A 470 -1.92 -7.62 -9.41
CA VAL A 470 -1.58 -8.24 -8.12
C VAL A 470 -0.61 -7.34 -7.37
N TYR A 471 -0.98 -6.94 -6.15
CA TYR A 471 -0.16 -6.08 -5.31
C TYR A 471 0.26 -6.82 -4.03
N VAL A 472 1.54 -6.70 -3.67
CA VAL A 472 2.12 -7.28 -2.45
C VAL A 472 2.54 -6.14 -1.51
N GLY A 473 2.14 -6.23 -0.24
CA GLY A 473 2.61 -5.39 0.86
C GLY A 473 3.54 -6.19 1.76
N LEU A 474 4.85 -6.01 1.58
CA LEU A 474 5.86 -6.78 2.32
C LEU A 474 5.80 -6.50 3.83
N SER A 475 5.97 -7.51 4.67
CA SER A 475 6.01 -7.36 6.13
C SER A 475 7.34 -6.75 6.60
N THR A 476 7.27 -6.08 7.74
CA THR A 476 8.44 -5.62 8.52
C THR A 476 8.53 -6.26 9.90
N GLY A 477 7.61 -7.18 10.23
CA GLY A 477 7.38 -7.71 11.57
C GLY A 477 6.75 -6.72 12.56
N THR A 478 6.36 -5.52 12.12
CA THR A 478 5.68 -4.49 12.94
C THR A 478 4.67 -3.64 12.17
N GLY A 479 4.30 -4.07 10.96
CA GLY A 479 3.59 -3.28 9.94
C GLY A 479 4.00 -3.72 8.53
N PHE A 480 3.20 -3.37 7.52
CA PHE A 480 3.50 -3.67 6.12
C PHE A 480 4.10 -2.46 5.40
N LEU A 481 4.81 -2.71 4.30
CA LEU A 481 5.13 -1.70 3.30
C LEU A 481 3.87 -1.38 2.46
N GLY A 482 3.85 -0.19 1.86
CA GLY A 482 2.78 0.18 0.93
C GLY A 482 2.75 -0.75 -0.29
N GLY A 483 1.57 -1.22 -0.68
CA GLY A 483 1.40 -2.26 -1.69
C GLY A 483 2.07 -1.93 -3.03
N ALA A 484 3.02 -2.75 -3.44
CA ALA A 484 3.71 -2.65 -4.73
C ALA A 484 3.09 -3.63 -5.73
N LYS A 485 2.89 -3.23 -6.99
CA LYS A 485 2.40 -4.14 -8.02
C LYS A 485 3.48 -5.14 -8.44
N TRP A 486 3.20 -6.42 -8.29
CA TRP A 486 4.10 -7.56 -8.57
C TRP A 486 3.68 -8.39 -9.79
N HIS A 487 2.41 -8.32 -10.21
CA HIS A 487 1.92 -8.86 -11.50
C HIS A 487 0.84 -7.94 -12.08
N ASP A 488 0.67 -7.92 -13.41
CA ASP A 488 -0.27 -7.03 -14.11
C ASP A 488 -1.56 -7.70 -14.65
N TRP A 489 -1.57 -9.02 -14.83
CA TRP A 489 -2.79 -9.76 -15.22
C TRP A 489 -2.84 -11.21 -14.67
N PHE A 490 -3.41 -11.43 -13.48
CA PHE A 490 -3.57 -12.74 -12.83
C PHE A 490 -4.85 -12.80 -11.96
N SER A 491 -5.54 -13.94 -11.92
CA SER A 491 -6.88 -14.07 -11.34
C SER A 491 -7.89 -12.94 -11.75
N PRO A 492 -7.97 -12.52 -13.05
CA PRO A 492 -8.86 -11.44 -13.46
C PRO A 492 -10.36 -11.78 -13.32
N GLY A 493 -10.75 -13.04 -13.53
CA GLY A 493 -12.15 -13.47 -13.56
C GLY A 493 -12.75 -13.88 -12.20
N ALA A 494 -13.78 -14.73 -12.29
CA ALA A 494 -14.37 -15.46 -11.15
C ALA A 494 -13.49 -16.64 -10.66
N GLU A 495 -12.28 -16.73 -11.21
CA GLU A 495 -11.18 -17.63 -10.88
C GLU A 495 -10.86 -17.58 -9.37
N ILE A 496 -10.25 -18.63 -8.83
CA ILE A 496 -9.85 -18.69 -7.43
C ILE A 496 -8.32 -18.52 -7.36
N PRO A 497 -7.78 -17.48 -6.72
CA PRO A 497 -6.35 -17.41 -6.41
C PRO A 497 -6.03 -18.28 -5.19
N ALA A 498 -4.79 -18.75 -5.13
CA ALA A 498 -4.18 -19.39 -3.97
C ALA A 498 -2.67 -19.04 -3.94
N VAL A 499 -2.00 -19.45 -2.88
CA VAL A 499 -0.61 -19.11 -2.53
C VAL A 499 0.13 -20.36 -2.05
N GLY A 500 1.46 -20.36 -2.17
CA GLY A 500 2.32 -21.42 -1.64
C GLY A 500 3.58 -21.63 -2.50
N ASP A 501 4.71 -21.99 -1.89
CA ASP A 501 5.94 -22.37 -2.59
C ASP A 501 5.72 -23.70 -3.34
N VAL A 502 5.27 -23.62 -4.60
CA VAL A 502 5.06 -24.81 -5.43
C VAL A 502 6.36 -25.29 -6.08
N ASN A 503 7.49 -24.60 -5.87
CA ASN A 503 8.74 -24.84 -6.58
C ASN A 503 9.92 -25.33 -5.71
N GLY A 504 9.88 -25.07 -4.40
CA GLY A 504 10.82 -25.54 -3.39
C GLY A 504 12.04 -24.64 -3.24
N ASP A 505 11.90 -23.33 -3.47
CA ASP A 505 12.99 -22.34 -3.36
C ASP A 505 12.84 -21.37 -2.17
N GLY A 506 11.84 -21.58 -1.31
CA GLY A 506 11.59 -20.81 -0.09
C GLY A 506 11.01 -19.43 -0.34
N LYS A 507 10.10 -19.29 -1.33
CA LYS A 507 9.19 -18.15 -1.50
C LYS A 507 7.84 -18.67 -1.95
N ASP A 508 6.76 -18.08 -1.47
CA ASP A 508 5.44 -18.41 -1.98
C ASP A 508 5.24 -17.90 -3.41
N ASP A 509 4.66 -18.75 -4.23
CA ASP A 509 4.22 -18.46 -5.59
C ASP A 509 2.72 -18.11 -5.58
N ILE A 510 2.22 -17.50 -6.66
CA ILE A 510 0.77 -17.32 -6.84
C ILE A 510 0.20 -18.34 -7.83
N ILE A 511 -0.91 -18.95 -7.44
CA ILE A 511 -1.65 -19.97 -8.18
C ILE A 511 -3.03 -19.40 -8.50
N THR A 512 -3.60 -19.73 -9.66
CA THR A 512 -5.04 -19.52 -9.88
C THR A 512 -5.69 -20.68 -10.62
N PHE A 513 -6.82 -21.14 -10.07
CA PHE A 513 -7.71 -22.12 -10.65
C PHE A 513 -8.79 -21.37 -11.45
N THR A 514 -8.97 -21.66 -12.74
CA THR A 514 -9.96 -20.91 -13.55
C THR A 514 -11.40 -21.08 -13.05
N HIS A 515 -11.65 -22.18 -12.33
CA HIS A 515 -12.91 -22.49 -11.65
C HIS A 515 -14.15 -22.40 -12.58
N ASP A 516 -13.95 -22.81 -13.83
CA ASP A 516 -14.91 -22.79 -14.92
C ASP A 516 -15.14 -24.22 -15.45
N ALA A 517 -15.52 -24.34 -16.74
CA ALA A 517 -15.70 -25.63 -17.40
C ALA A 517 -14.40 -26.23 -17.98
N GLN A 518 -13.29 -25.50 -17.89
CA GLN A 518 -11.94 -25.93 -18.30
C GLN A 518 -11.16 -26.43 -17.08
N GLY A 519 -11.28 -25.74 -15.94
CA GLY A 519 -10.56 -26.06 -14.71
C GLY A 519 -9.04 -26.01 -14.91
N ASP A 520 -8.55 -25.06 -15.71
CA ASP A 520 -7.12 -24.88 -15.93
C ASP A 520 -6.48 -24.27 -14.66
N VAL A 521 -5.25 -24.68 -14.34
CA VAL A 521 -4.50 -24.13 -13.20
C VAL A 521 -3.25 -23.43 -13.71
N PHE A 522 -3.13 -22.14 -13.41
CA PHE A 522 -2.00 -21.30 -13.77
C PHE A 522 -1.16 -20.96 -12.53
N VAL A 523 0.15 -20.87 -12.70
CA VAL A 523 1.12 -20.50 -11.66
C VAL A 523 2.00 -19.37 -12.19
N ALA A 524 2.25 -18.36 -11.37
CA ALA A 524 3.28 -17.33 -11.61
C ALA A 524 4.27 -17.33 -10.44
N LEU A 525 5.50 -17.78 -10.72
CA LEU A 525 6.53 -17.98 -9.70
C LEU A 525 7.04 -16.64 -9.13
N SER A 526 7.34 -16.58 -7.84
CA SER A 526 8.00 -15.43 -7.22
C SER A 526 9.49 -15.33 -7.60
N ASN A 527 10.05 -14.13 -7.46
CA ASN A 527 11.49 -13.90 -7.42
C ASN A 527 11.93 -13.05 -6.20
N GLY A 528 11.03 -12.82 -5.25
CA GLY A 528 11.23 -11.94 -4.10
C GLY A 528 11.14 -10.43 -4.39
N SER A 529 10.69 -10.05 -5.59
CA SER A 529 10.42 -8.64 -5.94
C SER A 529 9.33 -8.43 -7.00
N SER A 530 8.96 -9.49 -7.73
CA SER A 530 7.77 -9.58 -8.58
C SER A 530 7.39 -11.05 -8.75
N PHE A 531 6.23 -11.31 -9.34
CA PHE A 531 5.92 -12.62 -9.92
C PHE A 531 6.41 -12.70 -11.38
N GLY A 532 6.62 -13.91 -11.88
CA GLY A 532 6.86 -14.22 -13.28
C GLY A 532 5.57 -14.21 -14.10
N ALA A 533 5.62 -14.60 -15.38
CA ALA A 533 4.39 -14.73 -16.17
C ALA A 533 3.56 -15.94 -15.73
N GLY A 534 2.23 -15.83 -15.72
CA GLY A 534 1.33 -16.96 -15.47
C GLY A 534 1.45 -18.06 -16.54
N VAL A 535 1.90 -19.24 -16.13
CA VAL A 535 2.05 -20.45 -16.97
C VAL A 535 1.04 -21.50 -16.54
N LYS A 536 0.36 -22.18 -17.48
CA LYS A 536 -0.52 -23.30 -17.15
C LYS A 536 0.30 -24.51 -16.67
N TRP A 537 0.01 -24.99 -15.46
CA TRP A 537 0.67 -26.11 -14.80
C TRP A 537 -0.21 -27.36 -14.68
N HIS A 538 -1.53 -27.24 -14.80
CA HIS A 538 -2.49 -28.36 -14.84
C HIS A 538 -3.68 -28.05 -15.75
N GLU A 539 -4.36 -29.08 -16.25
CA GLU A 539 -5.61 -29.00 -17.01
C GLU A 539 -6.71 -29.84 -16.33
N PHE A 540 -7.89 -29.25 -16.12
CA PHE A 540 -9.04 -29.86 -15.45
C PHE A 540 -8.77 -30.30 -13.99
N PHE A 541 -8.65 -29.31 -13.09
CA PHE A 541 -8.60 -29.46 -11.63
C PHE A 541 -9.41 -28.34 -10.95
N ALA A 542 -10.09 -28.65 -9.84
CA ALA A 542 -11.02 -27.74 -9.15
C ALA A 542 -12.00 -26.95 -10.07
N PRO A 543 -12.73 -27.59 -11.01
CA PRO A 543 -13.76 -26.94 -11.81
C PRO A 543 -14.90 -26.35 -10.96
N ALA A 544 -15.77 -25.57 -11.61
CA ALA A 544 -16.85 -24.81 -10.96
C ALA A 544 -17.70 -25.66 -9.98
N GLY A 545 -17.64 -25.32 -8.69
CA GLY A 545 -18.39 -25.98 -7.60
C GLY A 545 -17.56 -26.87 -6.66
N GLU A 546 -16.31 -27.17 -6.99
CA GLU A 546 -15.35 -27.81 -6.07
C GLU A 546 -14.68 -26.78 -5.14
N PHE A 547 -13.94 -27.24 -4.11
CA PHE A 547 -13.16 -26.37 -3.23
C PHE A 547 -11.66 -26.66 -3.40
N PRO A 548 -10.86 -25.76 -4.00
CA PRO A 548 -9.41 -25.92 -4.08
C PRO A 548 -8.70 -25.56 -2.77
N ALA A 549 -7.53 -26.14 -2.57
CA ALA A 549 -6.55 -25.77 -1.56
C ALA A 549 -5.11 -26.03 -2.08
N VAL A 550 -4.11 -25.46 -1.40
CA VAL A 550 -2.69 -25.57 -1.75
C VAL A 550 -1.89 -25.82 -0.48
N ALA A 551 -1.11 -26.91 -0.43
CA ALA A 551 -0.20 -27.25 0.68
C ALA A 551 0.69 -28.45 0.30
N ASP A 552 1.85 -28.65 0.95
CA ASP A 552 2.68 -29.85 0.73
C ASP A 552 2.04 -31.08 1.38
N ALA A 553 1.34 -31.89 0.57
CA ALA A 553 0.65 -33.09 1.05
C ALA A 553 1.59 -34.30 1.15
N ASN A 554 2.82 -34.20 0.62
CA ASN A 554 3.72 -35.34 0.42
C ASN A 554 5.03 -35.30 1.23
N GLY A 555 5.46 -34.12 1.66
CA GLY A 555 6.62 -33.87 2.51
C GLY A 555 7.93 -33.75 1.73
N ASP A 556 7.89 -33.28 0.48
CA ASP A 556 9.10 -33.05 -0.35
C ASP A 556 9.53 -31.57 -0.45
N GLY A 557 8.86 -30.68 0.29
CA GLY A 557 9.16 -29.27 0.39
C GLY A 557 8.56 -28.43 -0.74
N LYS A 558 7.42 -28.86 -1.29
CA LYS A 558 6.67 -28.12 -2.32
C LYS A 558 5.17 -28.21 -2.08
N ALA A 559 4.48 -27.10 -2.25
CA ALA A 559 3.03 -27.08 -2.20
C ALA A 559 2.40 -27.83 -3.39
N ASP A 560 1.55 -28.81 -3.08
CA ASP A 560 0.71 -29.55 -4.01
C ASP A 560 -0.65 -28.85 -4.18
N ILE A 561 -1.38 -29.13 -5.26
CA ILE A 561 -2.79 -28.70 -5.38
C ILE A 561 -3.74 -29.81 -4.94
N ILE A 562 -4.74 -29.43 -4.15
CA ILE A 562 -5.74 -30.30 -3.53
C ILE A 562 -7.12 -29.79 -3.95
N THR A 563 -8.06 -30.67 -4.28
CA THR A 563 -9.46 -30.32 -4.50
C THR A 563 -10.41 -31.24 -3.75
N PHE A 564 -11.37 -30.66 -3.06
CA PHE A 564 -12.50 -31.34 -2.43
C PHE A 564 -13.71 -31.17 -3.36
N THR A 565 -14.21 -32.25 -3.96
CA THR A 565 -15.27 -32.15 -4.98
C THR A 565 -16.64 -31.73 -4.40
N GLN A 566 -16.79 -31.82 -3.07
CA GLN A 566 -17.99 -31.49 -2.29
C GLN A 566 -19.28 -32.17 -2.82
N GLY A 567 -20.46 -31.66 -2.43
CA GLY A 567 -21.74 -32.28 -2.80
C GLY A 567 -22.15 -33.46 -1.89
N PRO A 568 -23.08 -34.33 -2.31
CA PRO A 568 -23.66 -35.35 -1.43
C PRO A 568 -22.65 -36.40 -0.97
N ALA A 569 -23.00 -37.14 0.10
CA ALA A 569 -22.23 -38.25 0.69
C ALA A 569 -22.09 -39.51 -0.22
N THR A 570 -22.08 -39.30 -1.54
CA THR A 570 -21.84 -40.27 -2.61
C THR A 570 -20.93 -39.70 -3.71
N ALA A 571 -20.41 -38.47 -3.54
CA ALA A 571 -19.70 -37.73 -4.58
C ALA A 571 -18.66 -36.71 -4.07
N ALA A 572 -18.48 -36.56 -2.76
CA ALA A 572 -17.55 -35.63 -2.13
C ALA A 572 -16.20 -36.30 -1.87
N ASP A 573 -15.38 -36.44 -2.90
CA ASP A 573 -14.05 -37.07 -2.85
C ASP A 573 -12.94 -36.01 -2.76
N VAL A 574 -11.72 -36.42 -2.41
CA VAL A 574 -10.54 -35.53 -2.36
C VAL A 574 -9.48 -36.01 -3.35
N TYR A 575 -9.07 -35.12 -4.25
CA TYR A 575 -8.02 -35.36 -5.24
C TYR A 575 -6.81 -34.46 -4.97
N VAL A 576 -5.61 -34.98 -5.23
CA VAL A 576 -4.33 -34.26 -5.10
C VAL A 576 -3.55 -34.41 -6.40
N ALA A 577 -2.97 -33.33 -6.91
CA ALA A 577 -2.00 -33.36 -7.99
C ALA A 577 -0.66 -32.81 -7.49
N LEU A 578 0.32 -33.70 -7.34
CA LEU A 578 1.62 -33.38 -6.73
C LEU A 578 2.43 -32.40 -7.58
N SER A 579 3.16 -31.47 -6.95
CA SER A 579 4.05 -30.56 -7.66
C SER A 579 5.34 -31.23 -8.10
N THR A 580 5.81 -30.86 -9.31
CA THR A 580 7.16 -31.18 -9.79
C THR A 580 8.14 -30.02 -9.62
N GLY A 581 7.67 -28.85 -9.20
CA GLY A 581 8.39 -27.57 -9.28
C GLY A 581 8.47 -26.96 -10.69
N SER A 582 7.68 -27.47 -11.64
CA SER A 582 7.55 -26.89 -13.00
C SER A 582 6.20 -27.15 -13.69
N SER A 583 5.42 -28.08 -13.15
CA SER A 583 4.02 -28.40 -13.44
C SER A 583 3.46 -29.21 -12.28
N PHE A 584 2.14 -29.40 -12.22
CA PHE A 584 1.56 -30.43 -11.36
C PHE A 584 1.50 -31.78 -12.10
N GLY A 585 1.42 -32.87 -11.34
CA GLY A 585 1.17 -34.23 -11.84
C GLY A 585 -0.30 -34.47 -12.21
N ALA A 586 -0.66 -35.71 -12.51
CA ALA A 586 -2.08 -36.05 -12.69
C ALA A 586 -2.83 -35.99 -11.34
N GLY A 587 -4.08 -35.52 -11.33
CA GLY A 587 -4.93 -35.55 -10.14
C GLY A 587 -5.28 -37.00 -9.77
N VAL A 588 -4.84 -37.44 -8.58
CA VAL A 588 -5.10 -38.77 -8.02
C VAL A 588 -6.06 -38.63 -6.85
N LYS A 589 -7.07 -39.52 -6.74
CA LYS A 589 -7.93 -39.55 -5.56
C LYS A 589 -7.16 -40.07 -4.35
N TRP A 590 -7.12 -39.27 -3.29
CA TRP A 590 -6.43 -39.56 -2.03
C TRP A 590 -7.37 -39.91 -0.89
N HIS A 591 -8.67 -39.54 -0.98
CA HIS A 591 -9.68 -39.85 0.02
C HIS A 591 -11.10 -39.92 -0.58
N ASP A 592 -11.95 -40.78 -0.02
CA ASP A 592 -13.37 -40.94 -0.38
C ASP A 592 -14.28 -40.24 0.65
N LEU A 593 -15.33 -39.55 0.22
CA LEU A 593 -16.40 -39.04 1.11
C LEU A 593 -15.94 -38.12 2.28
N PHE A 594 -15.32 -36.98 1.97
CA PHE A 594 -14.89 -35.94 2.92
C PHE A 594 -15.40 -34.55 2.49
N ALA A 595 -15.51 -33.60 3.44
CA ALA A 595 -16.01 -32.24 3.20
C ALA A 595 -17.39 -32.20 2.51
N VAL A 596 -18.34 -32.94 3.09
CA VAL A 596 -19.64 -33.27 2.48
C VAL A 596 -20.58 -32.06 2.44
N GLY A 597 -21.25 -31.85 1.32
CA GLY A 597 -22.35 -30.91 1.16
C GLY A 597 -21.90 -29.44 1.17
N ALA A 598 -21.84 -28.86 2.37
CA ALA A 598 -21.53 -27.44 2.59
C ALA A 598 -20.51 -27.21 3.73
N GLU A 599 -19.91 -28.29 4.24
CA GLU A 599 -18.80 -28.25 5.20
C GLU A 599 -17.62 -27.40 4.69
N LYS A 600 -16.74 -26.99 5.61
CA LYS A 600 -15.57 -26.15 5.31
C LYS A 600 -14.28 -26.96 5.43
N PRO A 601 -13.67 -27.40 4.32
CA PRO A 601 -12.37 -28.05 4.37
C PRO A 601 -11.23 -27.06 4.63
N ARG A 602 -10.17 -27.57 5.26
CA ARG A 602 -8.87 -26.91 5.47
C ARG A 602 -7.75 -27.94 5.29
N VAL A 603 -6.54 -27.45 5.03
CA VAL A 603 -5.32 -28.24 4.85
C VAL A 603 -4.26 -27.70 5.81
N GLY A 604 -3.46 -28.58 6.42
CA GLY A 604 -2.48 -28.19 7.43
C GLY A 604 -1.87 -29.40 8.15
N ASP A 605 -0.66 -29.28 8.70
CA ASP A 605 0.02 -30.38 9.40
C ASP A 605 -0.46 -30.48 10.85
N PHE A 606 -1.63 -31.08 11.06
CA PHE A 606 -2.22 -31.23 12.40
C PHE A 606 -1.44 -32.20 13.29
N ASN A 607 -0.48 -32.96 12.76
CA ASN A 607 0.22 -34.02 13.49
C ASN A 607 1.72 -33.79 13.74
N GLY A 608 2.35 -32.89 12.99
CA GLY A 608 3.74 -32.45 13.13
C GLY A 608 4.76 -33.40 12.50
N ASP A 609 4.40 -34.02 11.37
CA ASP A 609 5.27 -34.95 10.64
C ASP A 609 5.74 -34.45 9.26
N GLY A 610 5.55 -33.15 8.99
CA GLY A 610 6.03 -32.43 7.81
C GLY A 610 5.17 -32.66 6.58
N LYS A 611 3.86 -32.92 6.74
CA LYS A 611 2.89 -33.09 5.65
C LYS A 611 1.57 -32.45 6.02
N ALA A 612 0.96 -31.76 5.07
CA ALA A 612 -0.40 -31.27 5.21
C ALA A 612 -1.40 -32.43 5.24
N ASP A 613 -2.14 -32.51 6.34
CA ASP A 613 -3.33 -33.32 6.54
C ASP A 613 -4.57 -32.57 5.99
N ILE A 614 -5.76 -33.20 6.08
CA ILE A 614 -7.04 -32.53 5.77
C ILE A 614 -7.98 -32.50 6.98
N ALA A 615 -8.57 -31.33 7.23
CA ALA A 615 -9.64 -31.12 8.21
C ALA A 615 -10.93 -30.70 7.51
N THR A 616 -12.09 -31.04 8.07
CA THR A 616 -13.39 -30.47 7.67
C THR A 616 -14.21 -30.08 8.89
N PHE A 617 -14.75 -28.86 8.85
CA PHE A 617 -15.57 -28.26 9.90
C PHE A 617 -17.03 -28.29 9.47
N THR A 618 -17.93 -28.81 10.31
CA THR A 618 -19.34 -28.95 9.90
C THR A 618 -20.08 -27.62 9.81
N CYS A 619 -19.67 -26.61 10.59
CA CYS A 619 -20.24 -25.27 10.60
C CYS A 619 -21.78 -25.28 10.61
N ASN A 620 -22.34 -26.15 11.45
CA ASN A 620 -23.76 -26.46 11.57
C ASN A 620 -24.22 -26.34 13.04
N ALA A 621 -25.19 -27.15 13.50
CA ALA A 621 -25.65 -27.15 14.89
C ALA A 621 -24.84 -28.09 15.81
N ASP A 622 -24.16 -29.09 15.25
CA ASP A 622 -23.28 -30.02 15.97
C ASP A 622 -21.86 -29.44 16.11
N ALA A 623 -21.44 -28.67 15.10
CA ALA A 623 -20.21 -27.87 15.09
C ALA A 623 -18.92 -28.69 15.24
N ASP A 624 -18.94 -29.90 14.68
CA ASP A 624 -17.87 -30.90 14.74
C ASP A 624 -16.68 -30.60 13.80
N VAL A 625 -15.52 -31.14 14.16
CA VAL A 625 -14.29 -31.12 13.34
C VAL A 625 -13.78 -32.56 13.14
N TYR A 626 -13.60 -32.96 11.87
CA TYR A 626 -13.08 -34.26 11.47
C TYR A 626 -11.75 -34.08 10.73
N VAL A 627 -10.78 -34.97 10.96
CA VAL A 627 -9.43 -34.89 10.38
C VAL A 627 -9.01 -36.26 9.81
N ALA A 628 -8.39 -36.24 8.63
CA ALA A 628 -7.74 -37.38 8.00
C ALA A 628 -6.26 -37.06 7.72
N LEU A 629 -5.35 -37.91 8.21
CA LEU A 629 -3.91 -37.63 8.20
C LEU A 629 -3.25 -38.09 6.89
N SER A 630 -2.32 -37.30 6.34
CA SER A 630 -1.54 -37.70 5.18
C SER A 630 -0.53 -38.80 5.52
N ASN A 631 -0.34 -39.72 4.58
CA ASN A 631 0.83 -40.63 4.58
C ASN A 631 1.77 -40.37 3.39
N GLY A 632 1.64 -39.22 2.73
CA GLY A 632 2.36 -38.84 1.51
C GLY A 632 1.88 -39.54 0.23
N SER A 633 0.77 -40.27 0.28
CA SER A 633 0.16 -40.91 -0.90
C SER A 633 -1.38 -41.04 -0.85
N SER A 634 -1.98 -40.70 0.29
CA SER A 634 -3.42 -40.78 0.59
C SER A 634 -3.67 -40.11 1.96
N PHE A 635 -4.91 -39.68 2.21
CA PHE A 635 -5.33 -39.22 3.55
C PHE A 635 -6.06 -40.35 4.29
N VAL A 636 -5.84 -40.46 5.60
CA VAL A 636 -6.20 -41.63 6.42
C VAL A 636 -6.96 -41.21 7.67
N GLY A 637 -8.25 -41.57 7.73
CA GLY A 637 -9.09 -41.41 8.93
C GLY A 637 -10.39 -40.64 8.65
N THR A 638 -11.46 -41.36 8.29
CA THR A 638 -12.67 -40.72 7.73
C THR A 638 -13.81 -40.50 8.75
N THR A 639 -13.64 -40.95 9.99
CA THR A 639 -14.71 -41.02 11.02
C THR A 639 -14.27 -40.60 12.42
N VAL A 640 -13.01 -40.17 12.57
CA VAL A 640 -12.49 -39.72 13.88
C VAL A 640 -12.84 -38.25 14.03
N LYS A 641 -13.76 -37.94 14.95
CA LYS A 641 -13.99 -36.58 15.40
C LYS A 641 -12.82 -36.13 16.27
N TRP A 642 -12.17 -35.04 15.89
CA TRP A 642 -11.02 -34.46 16.59
C TRP A 642 -11.42 -33.34 17.56
N ASN A 643 -12.55 -32.68 17.33
CA ASN A 643 -13.16 -31.73 18.26
C ASN A 643 -14.68 -31.67 18.07
N ASP A 644 -15.44 -31.33 19.11
CA ASP A 644 -16.85 -30.98 19.02
C ASP A 644 -17.11 -29.52 19.41
N PHE A 645 -18.21 -28.96 18.88
CA PHE A 645 -18.66 -27.60 19.18
C PHE A 645 -17.62 -26.47 18.94
N PHE A 646 -16.95 -26.48 17.77
CA PHE A 646 -15.91 -25.48 17.43
C PHE A 646 -16.26 -24.52 16.27
N CYS A 647 -17.08 -24.89 15.28
CA CYS A 647 -17.60 -23.94 14.28
C CYS A 647 -19.12 -24.05 14.20
N ILE A 648 -19.88 -23.02 14.60
CA ILE A 648 -21.33 -22.98 14.37
C ILE A 648 -21.68 -22.28 13.05
N ALA A 649 -22.93 -22.43 12.60
CA ALA A 649 -23.41 -21.86 11.35
C ALA A 649 -23.29 -20.32 11.29
N GLY A 650 -22.44 -19.83 10.39
CA GLY A 650 -22.15 -18.40 10.19
C GLY A 650 -20.74 -17.97 10.62
N GLU A 651 -19.97 -18.88 11.22
CA GLU A 651 -18.59 -18.65 11.63
C GLU A 651 -17.59 -19.11 10.55
N PHE A 652 -16.34 -18.67 10.69
CA PHE A 652 -15.29 -18.84 9.69
C PHE A 652 -14.07 -19.50 10.36
N PRO A 653 -13.78 -20.78 10.06
CA PRO A 653 -12.62 -21.48 10.61
C PRO A 653 -11.37 -21.30 9.74
N TYR A 654 -10.20 -21.29 10.36
CA TYR A 654 -8.88 -21.37 9.73
C TYR A 654 -7.95 -22.25 10.57
N VAL A 655 -6.71 -22.45 10.12
CA VAL A 655 -5.72 -23.37 10.71
C VAL A 655 -4.32 -22.76 10.62
N GLY A 656 -3.45 -23.17 11.53
CA GLY A 656 -2.06 -22.71 11.61
C GLY A 656 -1.44 -22.98 12.97
N ASP A 657 -0.11 -23.03 13.08
CA ASP A 657 0.63 -23.26 14.34
C ASP A 657 0.64 -21.97 15.20
N TYR A 658 -0.52 -21.62 15.75
CA TYR A 658 -0.68 -20.46 16.63
C TYR A 658 0.11 -20.59 17.94
N ASN A 659 0.70 -21.76 18.25
CA ASN A 659 1.43 -22.01 19.50
C ASN A 659 2.96 -22.19 19.38
N GLY A 660 3.45 -22.53 18.19
CA GLY A 660 4.87 -22.69 17.86
C GLY A 660 5.46 -24.03 18.30
N ASP A 661 4.64 -25.10 18.30
CA ASP A 661 5.08 -26.46 18.66
C ASP A 661 5.14 -27.44 17.48
N GLY A 662 5.04 -26.92 16.25
CA GLY A 662 5.18 -27.64 14.98
C GLY A 662 3.96 -28.47 14.64
N LYS A 663 2.76 -28.02 14.99
CA LYS A 663 1.48 -28.59 14.55
C LYS A 663 0.50 -27.47 14.28
N ASP A 664 -0.27 -27.59 13.20
CA ASP A 664 -1.36 -26.66 12.96
C ASP A 664 -2.47 -26.86 14.00
N ASP A 665 -2.83 -25.77 14.65
CA ASP A 665 -3.98 -25.62 15.53
C ASP A 665 -5.22 -25.25 14.68
N ILE A 666 -6.40 -25.16 15.32
CA ILE A 666 -7.61 -24.65 14.67
C ILE A 666 -8.04 -23.32 15.29
N VAL A 667 -8.44 -22.34 14.47
CA VAL A 667 -9.03 -21.07 14.92
C VAL A 667 -10.43 -20.89 14.35
N VAL A 668 -11.30 -20.21 15.09
CA VAL A 668 -12.61 -19.76 14.61
C VAL A 668 -12.83 -18.28 14.94
N PHE A 669 -13.25 -17.54 13.91
CA PHE A 669 -13.73 -16.17 14.05
C PHE A 669 -15.25 -16.20 14.24
N THR A 670 -15.70 -15.99 15.49
CA THR A 670 -17.13 -15.90 15.78
C THR A 670 -17.67 -14.60 15.18
N LYS A 671 -18.76 -14.62 14.41
CA LYS A 671 -19.36 -13.37 13.85
C LYS A 671 -20.60 -12.92 14.63
N GLY A 672 -20.53 -13.10 15.95
CA GLY A 672 -21.55 -12.69 16.93
C GLY A 672 -21.44 -11.22 17.36
N SER A 673 -22.08 -10.85 18.49
CA SER A 673 -22.07 -9.48 19.00
C SER A 673 -20.74 -9.01 19.62
N THR A 674 -19.83 -9.95 19.89
CA THR A 674 -18.50 -9.73 20.48
C THR A 674 -17.35 -9.86 19.48
N ASN A 675 -17.55 -10.63 18.40
CA ASN A 675 -16.51 -11.05 17.46
C ASN A 675 -15.26 -11.56 18.19
N ASP A 676 -15.50 -12.55 19.06
CA ASP A 676 -14.46 -13.28 19.79
C ASP A 676 -13.71 -14.24 18.85
N VAL A 677 -12.42 -14.46 19.10
CA VAL A 677 -11.60 -15.45 18.40
C VAL A 677 -11.27 -16.58 19.37
N PHE A 678 -11.56 -17.83 18.97
CA PHE A 678 -11.25 -19.03 19.76
C PHE A 678 -10.24 -19.92 19.02
N VAL A 679 -9.26 -20.45 19.76
CA VAL A 679 -8.25 -21.39 19.28
C VAL A 679 -8.38 -22.73 20.00
N GLY A 680 -8.32 -23.82 19.25
CA GLY A 680 -8.24 -25.19 19.76
C GLY A 680 -6.88 -25.79 19.40
N LEU A 681 -6.00 -25.94 20.39
CA LEU A 681 -4.63 -26.40 20.15
C LEU A 681 -4.57 -27.88 19.74
N SER A 682 -3.72 -28.24 18.79
CA SER A 682 -3.53 -29.63 18.38
C SER A 682 -2.77 -30.44 19.43
N THR A 683 -3.05 -31.75 19.45
CA THR A 683 -2.31 -32.76 20.20
C THR A 683 -1.69 -33.82 19.29
N GLY A 684 -1.79 -33.64 17.96
CA GLY A 684 -1.47 -34.65 16.94
C GLY A 684 -2.41 -35.87 16.91
N THR A 685 -3.47 -35.89 17.74
CA THR A 685 -4.48 -36.96 17.77
C THR A 685 -5.91 -36.46 18.04
N GLY A 686 -6.12 -35.14 18.00
CA GLY A 686 -7.31 -34.42 18.45
C GLY A 686 -6.95 -32.98 18.82
N PHE A 687 -7.95 -32.09 18.92
CA PHE A 687 -7.74 -30.72 19.39
C PHE A 687 -8.17 -30.57 20.85
N LEU A 688 -7.56 -29.63 21.56
CA LEU A 688 -8.04 -29.15 22.85
C LEU A 688 -9.30 -28.29 22.64
N GLY A 689 -10.25 -28.38 23.57
CA GLY A 689 -11.49 -27.60 23.52
C GLY A 689 -11.22 -26.10 23.46
N GLY A 690 -11.97 -25.39 22.60
CA GLY A 690 -11.64 -24.03 22.19
C GLY A 690 -11.51 -23.03 23.35
N ALA A 691 -10.36 -22.37 23.43
CA ALA A 691 -10.08 -21.29 24.35
C ALA A 691 -10.18 -19.94 23.62
N LYS A 692 -10.81 -18.93 24.24
CA LYS A 692 -10.86 -17.58 23.69
C LYS A 692 -9.47 -16.92 23.76
N TRP A 693 -8.91 -16.53 22.62
CA TRP A 693 -7.58 -15.94 22.48
C TRP A 693 -7.59 -14.45 22.11
N HIS A 694 -8.71 -13.92 21.59
CA HIS A 694 -8.89 -12.48 21.29
C HIS A 694 -10.36 -12.05 21.36
N ASP A 695 -10.64 -10.75 21.35
CA ASP A 695 -12.00 -10.19 21.16
C ASP A 695 -12.06 -8.90 20.32
N PHE A 696 -13.22 -8.72 19.66
CA PHE A 696 -13.51 -7.65 18.71
C PHE A 696 -12.59 -7.63 17.48
N PHE A 697 -12.33 -8.82 16.91
CA PHE A 697 -11.51 -9.01 15.71
C PHE A 697 -12.28 -9.82 14.65
N GLY A 698 -12.18 -9.44 13.37
CA GLY A 698 -12.94 -10.11 12.31
C GLY A 698 -14.42 -9.75 12.28
N LEU A 699 -14.72 -8.45 12.37
CA LEU A 699 -16.08 -7.93 12.48
C LEU A 699 -16.96 -8.33 11.29
N ASN A 700 -18.28 -8.23 11.47
CA ASN A 700 -19.26 -8.55 10.43
C ASN A 700 -19.06 -7.70 9.15
N GLY A 701 -18.56 -8.34 8.09
CA GLY A 701 -18.21 -7.72 6.81
C GLY A 701 -16.71 -7.77 6.47
N GLU A 702 -15.85 -7.98 7.48
CA GLU A 702 -14.40 -8.11 7.31
C GLU A 702 -14.02 -9.48 6.75
N THR A 703 -12.90 -9.49 6.01
CA THR A 703 -12.21 -10.72 5.58
C THR A 703 -11.12 -11.01 6.61
N THR A 704 -11.25 -12.13 7.32
CA THR A 704 -10.18 -12.65 8.19
C THR A 704 -9.45 -13.77 7.49
N LEU A 705 -8.17 -13.91 7.85
CA LEU A 705 -7.36 -15.12 7.74
C LEU A 705 -6.84 -15.40 9.16
#